data_AF-A0A8S3YAV6-F1
#
_entry.id   AF-A0A8S3YAV6-F1
#
_cell.length_a   1.000
_cell.length_b   1.000
_cell.length_c   1.000
_cell.angle_alpha   90.00
_cell.angle_beta   90.00
_cell.angle_gamma   90.00
#
_symmetry.space_group_name_H-M   'P 1'
#
loop_
_entity.id
_entity.type
_entity.pdbx_description
1 polymer ?
#
loop_
_entity_poly.entity_id
_entity_poly.type
_entity_poly.pdbx_seq_one_letter_code
_entity_poly.pdbx_strand_id
1 'polypeptide(L)'
;MNMESSPLDFVAQACMDLTDAISSAASEADRDSLIINHIKKVYSIVTPIDDFKKDLEWVNVSEQISLSQHCADKVVVLDFWTYCCINCYHVLPDLEHLEQIYSVENGLVVIGVHCAKFSNEKDSANILAAVQRYNIHHPVVNDADSLFWDALGIRCWPTFLILGPGNKPMFILTGEGRRRELVWYVDAAIRHFGSRVSTASLPISPSNHIKSKDNEVLYFPSKVALNPFYRGRSEEPFLAISDTGHHRVLLTDCSGVILRIIGGPDPGFKDGKLNEAKLDSPQGVCWLSSTVLAVCDTNNHAVRAVHLDDGTVEVLVGTGQQASTGDLGGKWLGLQALSSPWDVALYTTPDMDMSVRPLQLPPPPPPLDTAPVTASAEPKDDTKDKEKKDEKRRVLLIACAGSHQIWALFLDNTIWWKYKSYTEGTCVCIAGSGVEAARNSAYPNTAAFAQPSGLTLRTGTNPEIFIADSESSSIRRLALATGQVSTLCGGDRNPLNLFAFGDVDDIGVEAKFQHPLGVAYCENNKALYVADTYNHKIKKVEIGPQKVTSLNPTMIETTDPANFKEPSGLSASNDGKYLYIADTNNHCIKIFNLAKNVCQEFKVRLPDPKFTEPENLILYKNDLFVNRKCGNLIIYFNVSLDSETKNVKFTPGAPQNWHVCIRDDNNKDVTQDDFEFVGCSHKGTKLPGRVEMKLKQRTDKTHYRLYLSFQTALCDAAVCFSHSFTIRSTILVRDSVKMVESYKITCKVNPVNRSDKTDHNKT
;
A
#
# COMPACT_ATOMS: atom_id res chain seq x y z
N MET A 1 -13.19 52.31 8.74
CA MET A 1 -14.00 51.09 8.87
C MET A 1 -13.27 50.20 9.85
N ASN A 2 -13.73 50.18 11.11
CA ASN A 2 -13.13 49.36 12.16
C ASN A 2 -13.50 47.91 11.88
N MET A 3 -12.52 47.05 11.57
CA MET A 3 -12.70 45.60 11.69
C MET A 3 -12.67 45.30 13.18
N GLU A 4 -13.80 44.93 13.77
CA GLU A 4 -13.82 44.28 15.07
C GLU A 4 -13.03 42.98 14.93
N SER A 5 -11.83 42.94 15.52
CA SER A 5 -11.00 41.73 15.59
C SER A 5 -11.77 40.65 16.36
N SER A 6 -11.74 39.41 15.87
CA SER A 6 -12.37 38.27 16.54
C SER A 6 -11.80 38.12 17.96
N PRO A 7 -12.60 37.73 18.96
CA PRO A 7 -12.10 37.42 20.30
C PRO A 7 -10.93 36.41 20.33
N LEU A 8 -10.83 35.55 19.31
CA LEU A 8 -9.73 34.60 19.15
C LEU A 8 -8.43 35.23 18.61
N ASP A 9 -8.48 36.38 17.93
CA ASP A 9 -7.28 37.10 17.48
C ASP A 9 -6.44 37.53 18.69
N PHE A 10 -7.09 37.94 19.77
CA PHE A 10 -6.42 38.25 21.03
C PHE A 10 -5.75 37.02 21.65
N VAL A 11 -6.42 35.85 21.65
CA VAL A 11 -5.86 34.61 22.17
C VAL A 11 -4.65 34.18 21.33
N ALA A 12 -4.76 34.25 20.00
CA ALA A 12 -3.67 33.94 19.09
C ALA A 12 -2.45 34.83 19.33
N GLN A 13 -2.66 36.15 19.46
CA GLN A 13 -1.57 37.07 19.78
C GLN A 13 -0.94 36.78 21.14
N ALA A 14 -1.75 36.53 22.16
CA ALA A 14 -1.24 36.18 23.49
C ALA A 14 -0.45 34.86 23.48
N CYS A 15 -0.86 33.87 22.69
CA CYS A 15 -0.12 32.62 22.51
C CYS A 15 1.21 32.81 21.78
N MET A 16 1.28 33.70 20.79
CA MET A 16 2.54 34.07 20.16
C MET A 16 3.50 34.70 21.17
N ASP A 17 3.04 35.69 21.94
CA ASP A 17 3.84 36.32 23.01
C ASP A 17 4.31 35.29 24.06
N LEU A 18 3.45 34.34 24.43
CA LEU A 18 3.79 33.27 25.36
C LEU A 18 4.85 32.33 24.78
N THR A 19 4.75 31.97 23.50
CA THR A 19 5.70 31.08 22.83
C THR A 19 7.11 31.69 22.84
N ASP A 20 7.21 32.98 22.52
CA ASP A 20 8.47 33.72 22.58
C ASP A 20 9.03 33.75 24.01
N ALA A 21 8.17 34.00 25.02
CA ALA A 21 8.59 33.99 26.42
C ALA A 21 9.06 32.61 26.89
N ILE A 22 8.37 31.52 26.52
CA ILE A 22 8.73 30.14 26.85
C ILE A 22 10.07 29.77 26.24
N SER A 23 10.36 30.22 25.01
CA SER A 23 11.64 29.94 24.34
C SER A 23 12.85 30.50 25.12
N SER A 24 12.62 31.54 25.93
CA SER A 24 13.63 32.20 26.76
C SER A 24 13.57 31.80 28.24
N ALA A 25 12.74 30.81 28.62
CA ALA A 25 12.59 30.38 30.00
C ALA A 25 13.87 29.69 30.51
N ALA A 26 14.33 30.06 31.72
CA ALA A 26 15.56 29.51 32.30
C ALA A 26 15.37 28.13 32.95
N SER A 27 14.14 27.76 33.28
CA SER A 27 13.79 26.48 33.91
C SER A 27 12.35 26.05 33.62
N GLU A 28 12.02 24.79 33.93
CA GLU A 28 10.64 24.28 33.84
C GLU A 28 9.69 25.04 34.78
N ALA A 29 10.15 25.44 35.97
CA ALA A 29 9.34 26.22 36.91
C ALA A 29 9.03 27.63 36.38
N ASP A 30 9.99 28.24 35.67
CA ASP A 30 9.78 29.54 35.01
C ASP A 30 8.77 29.43 33.87
N ARG A 31 8.91 28.39 33.03
CA ARG A 31 7.94 28.09 31.97
C ARG A 31 6.53 27.92 32.53
N ASP A 32 6.39 27.09 33.56
CA ASP A 32 5.11 26.83 34.20
C ASP A 32 4.50 28.13 34.78
N SER A 33 5.33 28.98 35.39
CA SER A 33 4.89 30.28 35.89
C SER A 33 4.40 31.21 34.77
N LEU A 34 5.09 31.23 33.61
CA LEU A 34 4.67 31.99 32.42
C LEU A 34 3.32 31.49 31.90
N ILE A 35 3.13 30.18 31.79
CA ILE A 35 1.87 29.59 31.31
C ILE A 35 0.71 29.92 32.26
N ILE A 36 0.90 29.79 33.58
CA ILE A 36 -0.13 30.13 34.57
C ILE A 36 -0.49 31.63 34.53
N ASN A 37 0.51 32.50 34.36
CA ASN A 37 0.27 33.94 34.23
C ASN A 37 -0.48 34.28 32.93
N HIS A 38 -0.18 33.59 31.83
CA HIS A 38 -0.94 33.67 30.59
C HIS A 38 -2.40 33.27 30.80
N ILE A 39 -2.67 32.12 31.43
CA ILE A 39 -4.04 31.67 31.72
C ILE A 39 -4.80 32.74 32.49
N LYS A 40 -4.23 33.27 33.59
CA LYS A 40 -4.87 34.32 34.39
C LYS A 40 -5.19 35.57 33.57
N LYS A 41 -4.24 36.02 32.73
CA LYS A 41 -4.39 37.20 31.87
C LYS A 41 -5.52 36.98 30.86
N VAL A 42 -5.42 35.93 30.06
CA VAL A 42 -6.35 35.65 28.96
C VAL A 42 -7.76 35.40 29.50
N TYR A 43 -7.89 34.53 30.51
CA TYR A 43 -9.19 34.12 31.07
C TYR A 43 -9.99 35.27 31.72
N SER A 44 -9.29 36.34 32.14
CA SER A 44 -9.91 37.56 32.68
C SER A 44 -10.53 38.47 31.60
N ILE A 45 -10.10 38.32 30.34
CA ILE A 45 -10.47 39.19 29.22
C ILE A 45 -11.48 38.49 28.30
N VAL A 46 -11.24 37.21 27.99
CA VAL A 46 -12.03 36.50 26.99
C VAL A 46 -13.43 36.15 27.48
N THR A 47 -14.37 36.15 26.53
CA THR A 47 -15.73 35.62 26.71
C THR A 47 -15.79 34.15 26.31
N PRO A 48 -16.80 33.39 26.80
CA PRO A 48 -17.09 32.05 26.32
C PRO A 48 -17.32 32.04 24.80
N ILE A 49 -16.94 30.95 24.14
CA ILE A 49 -17.37 30.67 22.76
C ILE A 49 -18.79 30.10 22.75
N ASP A 50 -19.45 30.21 21.60
CA ASP A 50 -20.77 29.62 21.37
C ASP A 50 -20.71 28.08 21.37
N ASP A 51 -21.85 27.45 21.63
CA ASP A 51 -21.99 26.00 21.57
C ASP A 51 -22.05 25.50 20.11
N PHE A 52 -21.87 24.19 19.93
CA PHE A 52 -22.13 23.54 18.65
C PHE A 52 -23.59 23.76 18.24
N LYS A 53 -23.83 23.89 16.93
CA LYS A 53 -25.20 23.92 16.41
C LYS A 53 -25.93 22.64 16.78
N LYS A 54 -27.23 22.75 17.02
CA LYS A 54 -28.10 21.60 17.25
C LYS A 54 -28.19 20.73 16.00
N ASP A 55 -28.45 19.45 16.20
CA ASP A 55 -28.75 18.46 15.16
C ASP A 55 -27.56 18.19 14.22
N LEU A 56 -26.33 18.45 14.68
CA LEU A 56 -25.12 17.97 14.01
C LEU A 56 -24.98 16.46 14.22
N GLU A 57 -24.41 15.77 13.24
CA GLU A 57 -24.09 14.35 13.37
C GLU A 57 -22.80 14.17 14.18
N TRP A 58 -22.79 13.14 15.03
CA TRP A 58 -21.67 12.82 15.89
C TRP A 58 -21.26 11.36 15.77
N VAL A 59 -19.97 11.10 15.98
CA VAL A 59 -19.36 9.78 16.08
C VAL A 59 -18.75 9.64 17.47
N ASN A 60 -18.69 8.40 17.99
CA ASN A 60 -18.15 8.03 19.30
C ASN A 60 -18.94 8.57 20.52
N VAL A 61 -20.20 8.95 20.34
CA VAL A 61 -21.09 9.39 21.43
C VAL A 61 -22.49 8.81 21.26
N SER A 62 -23.23 8.69 22.36
CA SER A 62 -24.62 8.23 22.36
C SER A 62 -25.64 9.37 22.20
N GLU A 63 -25.22 10.61 22.43
CA GLU A 63 -25.98 11.83 22.17
C GLU A 63 -25.05 13.00 21.85
N GLN A 64 -25.59 14.06 21.27
CA GLN A 64 -24.83 15.27 20.93
C GLN A 64 -24.22 15.92 22.19
N ILE A 65 -22.91 16.16 22.14
CA ILE A 65 -22.21 16.92 23.20
C ILE A 65 -22.51 18.41 23.06
N SER A 66 -22.76 19.04 24.20
CA SER A 66 -22.90 20.49 24.35
C SER A 66 -21.76 21.01 25.20
N LEU A 67 -21.03 22.01 24.69
CA LEU A 67 -19.97 22.67 25.43
C LEU A 67 -20.52 23.32 26.70
N SER A 68 -21.68 23.99 26.60
CA SER A 68 -22.27 24.74 27.71
C SER A 68 -22.95 23.89 28.79
N GLN A 69 -23.25 22.63 28.50
CA GLN A 69 -23.91 21.71 29.44
C GLN A 69 -23.00 20.57 29.89
N HIS A 70 -22.47 19.80 28.94
CA HIS A 70 -21.66 18.61 29.24
C HIS A 70 -20.23 18.98 29.62
N CYS A 71 -19.66 19.99 28.96
CA CYS A 71 -18.27 20.42 29.17
C CYS A 71 -18.13 21.70 30.00
N ALA A 72 -19.22 22.19 30.60
CA ALA A 72 -19.29 23.51 31.24
C ALA A 72 -18.18 23.75 32.26
N ASP A 73 -17.79 22.72 33.01
CA ASP A 73 -16.75 22.79 34.03
C ASP A 73 -15.53 21.92 33.67
N LYS A 74 -15.22 21.72 32.39
CA LYS A 74 -14.08 20.90 31.95
C LYS A 74 -13.01 21.72 31.24
N VAL A 75 -11.80 21.16 31.16
CA VAL A 75 -10.81 21.58 30.16
C VAL A 75 -11.13 20.83 28.87
N VAL A 76 -11.25 21.55 27.75
CA VAL A 76 -11.61 20.95 26.46
C VAL A 76 -10.54 21.26 25.45
N VAL A 77 -10.12 20.25 24.68
CA VAL A 77 -9.29 20.44 23.48
C VAL A 77 -10.17 20.19 22.27
N LEU A 78 -10.44 21.24 21.51
CA LEU A 78 -11.07 21.12 20.20
C LEU A 78 -9.97 20.93 19.16
N ASP A 79 -9.96 19.79 18.49
CA ASP A 79 -9.08 19.50 17.35
C ASP A 79 -9.85 19.77 16.06
N PHE A 80 -9.49 20.83 15.34
CA PHE A 80 -10.07 21.14 14.03
C PHE A 80 -9.30 20.40 12.94
N TRP A 81 -9.90 19.35 12.39
CA TRP A 81 -9.19 18.38 11.56
C TRP A 81 -10.03 17.91 10.36
N THR A 82 -9.38 17.23 9.42
CA THR A 82 -10.02 16.53 8.29
C THR A 82 -9.19 15.27 7.99
N TYR A 83 -9.84 14.16 7.64
CA TYR A 83 -9.15 12.85 7.60
C TYR A 83 -8.27 12.63 6.37
N CYS A 84 -8.41 13.46 5.33
CA CYS A 84 -7.54 13.41 4.16
C CYS A 84 -6.13 13.95 4.43
N CYS A 85 -5.99 14.89 5.37
CA CYS A 85 -4.79 15.70 5.55
C CYS A 85 -3.73 14.94 6.37
N ILE A 86 -2.53 14.77 5.79
CA ILE A 86 -1.44 14.08 6.47
C ILE A 86 -0.97 14.79 7.74
N ASN A 87 -1.07 16.12 7.80
CA ASN A 87 -0.73 16.88 9.01
C ASN A 87 -1.71 16.60 10.15
N CYS A 88 -3.00 16.38 9.83
CA CYS A 88 -4.00 15.96 10.81
C CYS A 88 -3.75 14.52 11.27
N TYR A 89 -3.34 13.65 10.34
CA TYR A 89 -2.99 12.27 10.66
C TYR A 89 -1.80 12.18 11.64
N HIS A 90 -0.75 13.01 11.46
CA HIS A 90 0.44 13.00 12.32
C HIS A 90 0.18 13.44 13.77
N VAL A 91 -0.89 14.19 14.04
CA VAL A 91 -1.20 14.63 15.42
C VAL A 91 -2.07 13.65 16.20
N LEU A 92 -2.63 12.62 15.55
CA LEU A 92 -3.46 11.63 16.24
C LEU A 92 -2.70 10.90 17.38
N PRO A 93 -1.42 10.49 17.21
CA PRO A 93 -0.64 9.92 18.31
C PRO A 93 -0.35 10.90 19.45
N ASP A 94 -0.35 12.20 19.17
CA ASP A 94 -0.19 13.24 20.20
C ASP A 94 -1.46 13.42 21.03
N LEU A 95 -2.63 13.38 20.37
CA LEU A 95 -3.94 13.39 21.04
C LEU A 95 -4.17 12.12 21.85
N GLU A 96 -3.88 10.94 21.29
CA GLU A 96 -3.99 9.67 22.02
C GLU A 96 -3.12 9.67 23.28
N HIS A 97 -1.90 10.18 23.18
CA HIS A 97 -1.04 10.33 24.34
C HIS A 97 -1.60 11.27 25.41
N LEU A 98 -2.19 12.39 24.99
CA LEU A 98 -2.82 13.33 25.90
C LEU A 98 -3.99 12.66 26.64
N GLU A 99 -4.82 11.89 25.95
CA GLU A 99 -5.95 11.14 26.51
C GLU A 99 -5.52 10.03 27.47
N GLN A 100 -4.35 9.43 27.24
CA GLN A 100 -3.74 8.48 28.17
C GLN A 100 -3.26 9.15 29.47
N ILE A 101 -2.85 10.41 29.43
CA ILE A 101 -2.45 11.18 30.62
C ILE A 101 -3.67 11.69 31.37
N TYR A 102 -4.68 12.20 30.65
CA TYR A 102 -5.87 12.83 31.21
C TYR A 102 -7.15 12.24 30.63
N SER A 103 -7.88 11.48 31.45
CA SER A 103 -9.21 11.00 31.09
C SER A 103 -10.29 12.07 31.27
N VAL A 104 -11.51 11.75 30.82
CA VAL A 104 -12.71 12.57 31.08
C VAL A 104 -12.93 12.80 32.57
N GLU A 105 -12.69 11.77 33.38
CA GLU A 105 -12.78 11.81 34.84
C GLU A 105 -11.63 12.59 35.48
N ASN A 106 -10.50 12.77 34.78
CA ASN A 106 -9.45 13.71 35.18
C ASN A 106 -9.74 15.16 34.76
N GLY A 107 -10.83 15.37 34.02
CA GLY A 107 -11.33 16.71 33.69
C GLY A 107 -10.98 17.22 32.29
N LEU A 108 -10.38 16.39 31.44
CA LEU A 108 -10.09 16.71 30.04
C LEU A 108 -11.13 16.07 29.10
N VAL A 109 -11.58 16.81 28.10
CA VAL A 109 -12.29 16.23 26.94
C VAL A 109 -11.58 16.66 25.66
N VAL A 110 -11.18 15.70 24.84
CA VAL A 110 -10.79 15.97 23.45
C VAL A 110 -12.04 15.81 22.58
N ILE A 111 -12.30 16.77 21.69
CA ILE A 111 -13.38 16.70 20.70
C ILE A 111 -12.77 16.98 19.33
N GLY A 112 -12.85 16.01 18.43
CA GLY A 112 -12.50 16.19 17.03
C GLY A 112 -13.62 16.97 16.32
N VAL A 113 -13.37 18.21 15.96
CA VAL A 113 -14.24 19.01 15.10
C VAL A 113 -13.84 18.73 13.66
N HIS A 114 -14.52 17.78 13.02
CA HIS A 114 -14.23 17.40 11.65
C HIS A 114 -14.78 18.47 10.70
N CYS A 115 -13.88 19.18 10.02
CA CYS A 115 -14.19 20.24 9.06
C CYS A 115 -13.69 19.81 7.68
N ALA A 116 -14.60 19.32 6.83
CA ALA A 116 -14.28 18.68 5.57
C ALA A 116 -13.53 19.63 4.60
N LYS A 117 -12.42 19.15 4.01
CA LYS A 117 -11.78 19.81 2.87
C LYS A 117 -12.47 19.43 1.55
N PHE A 118 -12.76 18.15 1.37
CA PHE A 118 -13.38 17.57 0.18
C PHE A 118 -14.87 17.25 0.39
N SER A 119 -15.64 17.24 -0.70
CA SER A 119 -17.08 16.96 -0.63
C SER A 119 -17.40 15.58 -0.06
N ASN A 120 -16.59 14.57 -0.35
CA ASN A 120 -16.74 13.20 0.17
C ASN A 120 -16.64 13.11 1.71
N GLU A 121 -15.82 13.96 2.31
CA GLU A 121 -15.58 13.92 3.76
C GLU A 121 -16.76 14.51 4.56
N LYS A 122 -17.73 15.14 3.89
CA LYS A 122 -18.96 15.66 4.54
C LYS A 122 -19.92 14.56 4.97
N ASP A 123 -19.81 13.35 4.41
CA ASP A 123 -20.66 12.21 4.75
C ASP A 123 -20.17 11.54 6.05
N SER A 124 -21.03 11.50 7.07
CA SER A 124 -20.73 10.91 8.37
C SER A 124 -20.38 9.41 8.31
N ALA A 125 -20.84 8.67 7.30
CA ALA A 125 -20.44 7.28 7.11
C ALA A 125 -18.96 7.15 6.72
N ASN A 126 -18.44 8.09 5.94
CA ASN A 126 -17.03 8.14 5.57
C ASN A 126 -16.16 8.63 6.74
N ILE A 127 -16.66 9.60 7.52
CA ILE A 127 -16.01 10.04 8.77
C ILE A 127 -15.94 8.87 9.75
N LEU A 128 -17.01 8.10 9.93
CA LEU A 128 -17.01 6.91 10.78
C LEU A 128 -15.96 5.89 10.31
N ALA A 129 -15.87 5.63 9.00
CA ALA A 129 -14.84 4.74 8.45
C ALA A 129 -13.42 5.30 8.73
N ALA A 130 -13.20 6.61 8.61
CA ALA A 130 -11.93 7.24 8.95
C ALA A 130 -11.58 7.14 10.43
N VAL A 131 -12.53 7.41 11.33
CA VAL A 131 -12.41 7.25 12.79
C VAL A 131 -12.03 5.80 13.13
N GLN A 132 -12.63 4.81 12.46
CA GLN A 132 -12.30 3.40 12.64
C GLN A 132 -10.93 3.03 12.06
N ARG A 133 -10.55 3.57 10.90
CA ARG A 133 -9.24 3.35 10.27
C ARG A 133 -8.09 3.88 11.12
N TYR A 134 -8.26 5.08 11.65
CA TYR A 134 -7.23 5.78 12.42
C TYR A 134 -7.33 5.53 13.93
N ASN A 135 -8.24 4.65 14.34
CA ASN A 135 -8.44 4.24 15.74
C ASN A 135 -8.69 5.42 16.70
N ILE A 136 -9.52 6.38 16.27
CA ILE A 136 -9.90 7.55 17.06
C ILE A 136 -11.01 7.17 18.04
N HIS A 137 -10.79 7.39 19.34
CA HIS A 137 -11.74 7.02 20.41
C HIS A 137 -12.51 8.20 21.00
N HIS A 138 -12.02 9.42 20.86
CA HIS A 138 -12.74 10.61 21.34
C HIS A 138 -13.98 10.93 20.51
N PRO A 139 -14.91 11.73 21.06
CA PRO A 139 -16.02 12.32 20.33
C PRO A 139 -15.58 13.05 19.07
N VAL A 140 -16.29 12.84 17.98
CA VAL A 140 -16.08 13.57 16.73
C VAL A 140 -17.41 14.16 16.28
N VAL A 141 -17.44 15.46 15.99
CA VAL A 141 -18.58 16.16 15.41
C VAL A 141 -18.31 16.42 13.92
N ASN A 142 -19.32 16.21 13.09
CA ASN A 142 -19.27 16.56 11.67
C ASN A 142 -19.73 18.02 11.47
N ASP A 143 -18.78 18.96 11.43
CA ASP A 143 -19.02 20.34 10.98
C ASP A 143 -18.85 20.42 9.45
N ALA A 144 -19.72 19.71 8.72
CA ALA A 144 -19.59 19.46 7.28
C ALA A 144 -19.49 20.74 6.42
N ASP A 145 -20.11 21.83 6.86
CA ASP A 145 -20.09 23.13 6.18
C ASP A 145 -19.10 24.11 6.81
N SER A 146 -18.26 23.64 7.74
CA SER A 146 -17.23 24.42 8.42
C SER A 146 -17.76 25.71 9.07
N LEU A 147 -19.01 25.68 9.56
CA LEU A 147 -19.67 26.88 10.09
C LEU A 147 -19.11 27.25 11.47
N PHE A 148 -18.76 26.24 12.28
CA PHE A 148 -18.12 26.47 13.57
C PHE A 148 -16.67 26.90 13.39
N TRP A 149 -15.96 26.27 12.46
CA TRP A 149 -14.64 26.69 12.01
C TRP A 149 -14.60 28.17 11.56
N ASP A 150 -15.55 28.59 10.72
CA ASP A 150 -15.61 29.95 10.19
C ASP A 150 -16.01 30.97 11.26
N ALA A 151 -16.95 30.62 12.14
CA ALA A 151 -17.35 31.48 13.26
C ALA A 151 -16.18 31.79 14.20
N LEU A 152 -15.27 30.83 14.37
CA LEU A 152 -14.06 30.97 15.18
C LEU A 152 -12.87 31.55 14.40
N GLY A 153 -13.00 31.76 13.09
CA GLY A 153 -11.93 32.30 12.26
C GLY A 153 -10.72 31.38 12.11
N ILE A 154 -10.92 30.06 12.20
CA ILE A 154 -9.86 29.07 11.97
C ILE A 154 -9.45 29.06 10.49
N ARG A 155 -8.17 28.78 10.21
CA ARG A 155 -7.59 28.88 8.85
C ARG A 155 -6.57 27.79 8.50
N CYS A 156 -6.30 26.85 9.40
CA CYS A 156 -5.24 25.85 9.22
C CYS A 156 -5.63 24.49 9.80
N TRP A 157 -5.39 23.43 9.04
CA TRP A 157 -5.53 22.04 9.49
C TRP A 157 -4.16 21.45 9.87
N PRO A 158 -4.01 20.79 11.02
CA PRO A 158 -4.91 20.85 12.18
C PRO A 158 -4.78 22.18 12.94
N THR A 159 -5.78 22.51 13.77
CA THR A 159 -5.67 23.57 14.79
C THR A 159 -6.27 23.07 16.10
N PHE A 160 -5.57 23.25 17.21
CA PHE A 160 -6.08 22.97 18.55
C PHE A 160 -6.54 24.25 19.24
N LEU A 161 -7.77 24.26 19.74
CA LEU A 161 -8.29 25.31 20.62
C LEU A 161 -8.53 24.72 22.01
N ILE A 162 -7.78 25.20 23.01
CA ILE A 162 -7.87 24.72 24.39
C ILE A 162 -8.78 25.67 25.18
N LEU A 163 -9.87 25.13 25.70
CA LEU A 163 -10.87 25.84 26.50
C LEU A 163 -10.71 25.50 27.99
N GLY A 164 -10.89 26.49 28.84
CA GLY A 164 -11.08 26.28 30.28
C GLY A 164 -12.56 26.18 30.65
N PRO A 165 -12.87 25.97 31.96
CA PRO A 165 -14.24 25.98 32.46
C PRO A 165 -15.01 27.23 31.99
N GLY A 166 -16.27 27.06 31.64
CA GLY A 166 -17.14 28.07 31.05
C GLY A 166 -16.88 28.31 29.57
N ASN A 167 -16.27 27.35 28.85
CA ASN A 167 -15.98 27.39 27.41
C ASN A 167 -15.16 28.62 26.97
N LYS A 168 -14.26 29.07 27.84
CA LYS A 168 -13.42 30.23 27.57
C LYS A 168 -12.12 29.80 26.88
N PRO A 169 -11.76 30.37 25.72
CA PRO A 169 -10.55 29.99 25.00
C PRO A 169 -9.30 30.51 25.73
N MET A 170 -8.32 29.63 25.94
CA MET A 170 -7.08 29.95 26.65
C MET A 170 -5.85 29.86 25.76
N PHE A 171 -5.83 28.87 24.87
CA PHE A 171 -4.71 28.62 23.98
C PHE A 171 -5.19 28.23 22.59
N ILE A 172 -4.43 28.64 21.58
CA ILE A 172 -4.57 28.17 20.21
C ILE A 172 -3.20 27.70 19.70
N LEU A 173 -3.17 26.50 19.12
CA LEU A 173 -1.98 25.89 18.53
C LEU A 173 -2.31 25.49 17.09
N THR A 174 -1.54 26.01 16.12
CA THR A 174 -1.76 25.74 14.70
C THR A 174 -0.71 24.78 14.15
N GLY A 175 -1.14 23.80 13.36
CA GLY A 175 -0.28 22.83 12.69
C GLY A 175 0.16 21.66 13.57
N GLU A 176 0.98 20.80 12.98
CA GLU A 176 1.51 19.58 13.61
C GLU A 176 2.75 19.80 14.47
N GLY A 177 3.20 18.76 15.20
CA GLY A 177 4.46 18.75 15.94
C GLY A 177 4.44 19.54 17.26
N ARG A 178 3.24 19.78 17.83
CA ARG A 178 3.01 20.61 19.03
C ARG A 178 2.71 19.80 20.29
N ARG A 179 3.06 18.51 20.32
CA ARG A 179 2.78 17.59 21.45
C ARG A 179 3.16 18.17 22.81
N ARG A 180 4.37 18.74 22.91
CA ARG A 180 4.91 19.22 24.20
C ARG A 180 4.11 20.41 24.70
N GLU A 181 3.86 21.39 23.85
CA GLU A 181 3.06 22.57 24.16
C GLU A 181 1.63 22.18 24.54
N LEU A 182 1.02 21.25 23.81
CA LEU A 182 -0.32 20.73 24.11
C LEU A 182 -0.38 20.14 25.52
N VAL A 183 0.57 19.26 25.87
CA VAL A 183 0.64 18.66 27.22
C VAL A 183 0.89 19.73 28.29
N TRP A 184 1.83 20.65 28.08
CA TRP A 184 2.13 21.71 29.06
C TRP A 184 0.92 22.60 29.33
N TYR A 185 0.19 22.99 28.29
CA TYR A 185 -0.94 23.91 28.42
C TYR A 185 -2.14 23.24 29.09
N VAL A 186 -2.43 21.99 28.74
CA VAL A 186 -3.52 21.21 29.37
C VAL A 186 -3.19 20.92 30.84
N ASP A 187 -1.98 20.45 31.14
CA ASP A 187 -1.53 20.19 32.51
C ASP A 187 -1.60 21.45 33.38
N ALA A 188 -1.07 22.58 32.88
CA ALA A 188 -1.14 23.85 33.60
C ALA A 188 -2.59 24.32 33.81
N ALA A 189 -3.48 24.13 32.84
CA ALA A 189 -4.90 24.47 32.96
C ALA A 189 -5.60 23.63 34.03
N ILE A 190 -5.45 22.30 33.99
CA ILE A 190 -6.04 21.39 34.98
C ILE A 190 -5.54 21.74 36.38
N ARG A 191 -4.23 21.94 36.56
CA ARG A 191 -3.65 22.37 37.85
C ARG A 191 -4.14 23.74 38.31
N HIS A 192 -4.30 24.69 37.39
CA HIS A 192 -4.75 26.05 37.72
C HIS A 192 -6.18 26.09 38.23
N PHE A 193 -7.10 25.39 37.56
CA PHE A 193 -8.52 25.40 37.92
C PHE A 193 -8.85 24.40 39.04
N GLY A 194 -8.06 23.34 39.21
CA GLY A 194 -8.15 22.41 40.34
C GLY A 194 -9.56 21.88 40.53
N SER A 195 -10.16 22.13 41.70
CA SER A 195 -11.50 21.67 42.04
C SER A 195 -12.64 22.26 41.21
N ARG A 196 -12.38 23.30 40.39
CA ARG A 196 -13.35 23.81 39.41
C ARG A 196 -13.46 22.93 38.16
N VAL A 197 -12.55 21.98 37.97
CA VAL A 197 -12.62 21.02 36.86
C VAL A 197 -13.45 19.81 37.29
N SER A 198 -14.57 19.60 36.60
CA SER A 198 -15.51 18.52 36.86
C SER A 198 -14.95 17.16 36.41
N THR A 199 -15.18 16.15 37.25
CA THR A 199 -14.86 14.75 36.98
C THR A 199 -16.04 13.95 36.42
N ALA A 200 -17.17 14.62 36.10
CA ALA A 200 -18.35 13.97 35.56
C ALA A 200 -18.06 13.24 34.23
N SER A 201 -18.69 12.09 34.02
CA SER A 201 -18.57 11.34 32.77
C SER A 201 -19.30 12.04 31.62
N LEU A 202 -18.92 11.72 30.38
CA LEU A 202 -19.62 12.13 29.16
C LEU A 202 -20.29 10.92 28.50
N PRO A 203 -21.30 11.14 27.63
CA PRO A 203 -22.00 10.07 26.90
C PRO A 203 -21.15 9.44 25.77
N ILE A 204 -19.86 9.20 26.01
CA ILE A 204 -18.91 8.63 25.05
C ILE A 204 -19.25 7.15 24.83
N SER A 205 -19.36 6.77 23.55
CA SER A 205 -19.67 5.43 23.10
C SER A 205 -18.82 5.10 21.87
N PRO A 206 -17.57 4.64 22.06
CA PRO A 206 -16.65 4.42 20.95
C PRO A 206 -17.21 3.46 19.92
N SER A 207 -17.07 3.79 18.64
CA SER A 207 -17.65 3.08 17.51
C SER A 207 -16.95 1.75 17.18
N ASN A 208 -16.08 1.28 18.09
CA ASN A 208 -15.33 0.03 17.98
C ASN A 208 -16.24 -1.21 17.93
N HIS A 209 -17.43 -1.12 18.49
CA HIS A 209 -18.45 -2.18 18.43
C HIS A 209 -19.10 -2.34 17.04
N ILE A 210 -18.89 -1.37 16.14
CA ILE A 210 -19.35 -1.35 14.74
C ILE A 210 -18.25 -1.84 13.79
N LYS A 211 -17.02 -2.10 14.29
CA LYS A 211 -15.95 -2.72 13.48
C LYS A 211 -16.54 -3.95 12.79
N SER A 212 -16.30 -4.08 11.48
CA SER A 212 -16.87 -5.16 10.69
C SER A 212 -16.61 -6.47 11.43
N LYS A 213 -17.67 -7.30 11.53
CA LYS A 213 -17.74 -8.50 12.37
C LYS A 213 -16.38 -9.21 12.40
N ASP A 214 -16.00 -9.76 13.56
CA ASP A 214 -14.79 -10.56 13.87
C ASP A 214 -14.43 -11.71 12.88
N ASN A 215 -15.14 -11.85 11.75
CA ASN A 215 -15.01 -12.84 10.70
C ASN A 215 -14.52 -12.30 9.34
N GLU A 216 -14.29 -10.99 9.15
CA GLU A 216 -13.73 -10.48 7.89
C GLU A 216 -12.21 -10.66 7.82
N VAL A 217 -11.73 -11.19 6.69
CA VAL A 217 -10.30 -11.51 6.50
C VAL A 217 -9.46 -10.24 6.27
N LEU A 218 -10.05 -9.22 5.66
CA LEU A 218 -9.41 -7.93 5.39
C LEU A 218 -10.12 -6.83 6.17
N TYR A 219 -9.38 -5.81 6.57
CA TYR A 219 -9.89 -4.64 7.25
C TYR A 219 -9.17 -3.40 6.74
N PHE A 220 -9.89 -2.58 5.96
CA PHE A 220 -9.36 -1.41 5.27
C PHE A 220 -8.09 -1.69 4.45
N PRO A 221 -8.10 -2.66 3.52
CA PRO A 221 -6.94 -2.94 2.69
C PRO A 221 -6.65 -1.72 1.80
N SER A 222 -5.43 -1.18 1.81
CA SER A 222 -5.16 0.12 1.18
C SER A 222 -4.42 0.04 -0.16
N LYS A 223 -3.56 -0.96 -0.33
CA LYS A 223 -2.69 -1.13 -1.50
C LYS A 223 -2.58 -2.60 -1.89
N VAL A 224 -2.38 -2.82 -3.18
CA VAL A 224 -2.17 -4.15 -3.77
C VAL A 224 -1.06 -4.10 -4.79
N ALA A 225 -0.27 -5.17 -4.87
CA ALA A 225 0.77 -5.32 -5.88
C ALA A 225 0.80 -6.75 -6.41
N LEU A 226 0.58 -6.88 -7.73
CA LEU A 226 0.84 -8.13 -8.44
C LEU A 226 2.33 -8.46 -8.41
N ASN A 227 2.66 -9.74 -8.23
CA ASN A 227 4.04 -10.21 -8.29
C ASN A 227 4.49 -10.32 -9.77
N PRO A 228 5.42 -9.46 -10.24
CA PRO A 228 5.90 -9.54 -11.61
C PRO A 228 6.77 -10.79 -11.87
N PHE A 229 7.20 -11.47 -10.81
CA PHE A 229 7.99 -12.70 -10.87
C PHE A 229 7.14 -13.97 -10.80
N TYR A 230 5.81 -13.85 -10.68
CA TYR A 230 4.90 -14.99 -10.58
C TYR A 230 4.95 -15.89 -11.82
N ARG A 231 5.15 -17.20 -11.62
CA ARG A 231 5.30 -18.19 -12.69
C ARG A 231 4.13 -19.16 -12.80
N GLY A 232 2.99 -18.85 -12.18
CA GLY A 232 1.80 -19.70 -12.24
C GLY A 232 1.73 -20.80 -11.16
N ARG A 233 2.68 -20.84 -10.21
CA ARG A 233 2.72 -21.88 -9.17
C ARG A 233 1.92 -21.45 -7.94
N SER A 234 1.21 -22.37 -7.29
CA SER A 234 0.31 -21.99 -6.18
C SER A 234 1.05 -21.70 -4.87
N GLU A 235 2.30 -22.13 -4.71
CA GLU A 235 3.15 -21.77 -3.58
C GLU A 235 3.86 -20.42 -3.76
N GLU A 236 3.88 -19.89 -4.98
CA GLU A 236 4.44 -18.58 -5.28
C GLU A 236 3.38 -17.50 -4.99
N PRO A 237 3.71 -16.45 -4.23
CA PRO A 237 2.84 -15.30 -4.08
C PRO A 237 2.48 -14.69 -5.43
N PHE A 238 1.18 -14.56 -5.67
CA PHE A 238 0.62 -13.88 -6.84
C PHE A 238 0.33 -12.41 -6.54
N LEU A 239 -0.25 -12.13 -5.37
CA LEU A 239 -0.72 -10.80 -4.99
C LEU A 239 -0.27 -10.50 -3.55
N ALA A 240 0.37 -9.34 -3.37
CA ALA A 240 0.60 -8.74 -2.07
C ALA A 240 -0.51 -7.73 -1.77
N ILE A 241 -1.05 -7.76 -0.55
CA ILE A 241 -2.14 -6.90 -0.08
C ILE A 241 -1.70 -6.27 1.23
N SER A 242 -1.73 -4.94 1.31
CA SER A 242 -1.59 -4.23 2.58
C SER A 242 -2.92 -4.18 3.27
N ASP A 243 -3.08 -5.00 4.30
CA ASP A 243 -4.27 -5.11 5.13
C ASP A 243 -4.13 -4.13 6.30
N THR A 244 -4.23 -2.84 5.97
CA THR A 244 -3.75 -1.71 6.78
C THR A 244 -4.40 -1.66 8.15
N GLY A 245 -5.71 -1.86 8.23
CA GLY A 245 -6.43 -1.83 9.51
C GLY A 245 -6.09 -2.99 10.45
N HIS A 246 -5.51 -4.08 9.93
CA HIS A 246 -4.95 -5.17 10.74
C HIS A 246 -3.43 -5.04 10.96
N HIS A 247 -2.84 -3.90 10.59
CA HIS A 247 -1.42 -3.60 10.71
C HIS A 247 -0.52 -4.72 10.15
N ARG A 248 -0.89 -5.28 8.98
CA ARG A 248 -0.21 -6.43 8.37
C ARG A 248 -0.20 -6.40 6.85
N VAL A 249 0.63 -7.25 6.25
CA VAL A 249 0.63 -7.54 4.80
C VAL A 249 0.30 -9.01 4.58
N LEU A 250 -0.54 -9.30 3.58
CA LEU A 250 -0.92 -10.65 3.17
C LEU A 250 -0.35 -10.97 1.80
N LEU A 251 0.24 -12.15 1.66
CA LEU A 251 0.64 -12.71 0.37
C LEU A 251 -0.32 -13.83 0.01
N THR A 252 -0.94 -13.74 -1.17
CA THR A 252 -1.94 -14.72 -1.62
C THR A 252 -1.50 -15.40 -2.92
N ASP A 253 -1.98 -16.63 -3.15
CA ASP A 253 -1.91 -17.26 -4.46
C ASP A 253 -2.95 -16.64 -5.43
N CYS A 254 -2.98 -17.09 -6.69
CA CYS A 254 -3.91 -16.56 -7.69
C CYS A 254 -5.38 -16.92 -7.45
N SER A 255 -5.68 -17.75 -6.45
CA SER A 255 -7.02 -18.11 -5.99
C SER A 255 -7.52 -17.27 -4.82
N GLY A 256 -6.63 -16.48 -4.20
CA GLY A 256 -6.92 -15.72 -2.99
C GLY A 256 -6.64 -16.48 -1.69
N VAL A 257 -6.01 -17.66 -1.73
CA VAL A 257 -5.56 -18.34 -0.51
C VAL A 257 -4.32 -17.63 0.03
N ILE A 258 -4.35 -17.25 1.31
CA ILE A 258 -3.24 -16.62 2.02
C ILE A 258 -2.10 -17.64 2.17
N LEU A 259 -0.95 -17.33 1.59
CA LEU A 259 0.29 -18.09 1.71
C LEU A 259 1.14 -17.64 2.88
N ARG A 260 1.20 -16.33 3.15
CA ARG A 260 1.98 -15.73 4.24
C ARG A 260 1.23 -14.54 4.83
N ILE A 261 1.39 -14.39 6.15
CA ILE A 261 0.95 -13.22 6.92
C ILE A 261 2.22 -12.57 7.45
N ILE A 262 2.33 -11.25 7.30
CA ILE A 262 3.47 -10.46 7.76
C ILE A 262 2.98 -9.38 8.70
N GLY A 263 3.28 -9.52 9.98
CA GLY A 263 2.80 -8.63 11.05
C GLY A 263 1.35 -8.83 11.48
N GLY A 264 0.88 -7.88 12.31
CA GLY A 264 -0.45 -7.85 12.91
C GLY A 264 -0.66 -8.84 14.08
N PRO A 265 -1.82 -8.77 14.76
CA PRO A 265 -2.87 -7.76 14.57
C PRO A 265 -2.54 -6.41 15.25
N ASP A 266 -1.62 -6.39 16.22
CA ASP A 266 -1.29 -5.17 16.95
C ASP A 266 -0.27 -4.31 16.21
N PRO A 267 -0.42 -2.96 16.22
CA PRO A 267 0.57 -2.05 15.69
C PRO A 267 1.91 -2.14 16.43
N GLY A 268 2.96 -1.70 15.76
CA GLY A 268 4.27 -1.40 16.37
C GLY A 268 5.41 -1.43 15.36
N PHE A 269 6.62 -1.16 15.84
CA PHE A 269 7.83 -1.12 15.03
C PHE A 269 8.83 -2.17 15.52
N LYS A 270 8.70 -3.41 15.04
CA LYS A 270 9.56 -4.53 15.45
C LYS A 270 9.95 -5.39 14.24
N ASP A 271 11.24 -5.70 14.13
CA ASP A 271 11.79 -6.65 13.16
C ASP A 271 11.70 -8.11 13.67
N GLY A 272 11.99 -9.08 12.80
CA GLY A 272 12.08 -10.49 13.19
C GLY A 272 11.44 -11.43 12.17
N LYS A 273 10.93 -12.57 12.64
CA LYS A 273 10.19 -13.50 11.78
C LYS A 273 8.87 -12.89 11.32
N LEU A 274 8.32 -13.37 10.20
CA LEU A 274 7.09 -12.81 9.58
C LEU A 274 5.94 -12.57 10.59
N ASN A 275 5.70 -13.50 11.52
CA ASN A 275 4.62 -13.42 12.51
C ASN A 275 5.00 -12.67 13.81
N GLU A 276 6.28 -12.36 14.01
CA GLU A 276 6.79 -11.66 15.20
C GLU A 276 7.07 -10.18 14.93
N ALA A 277 7.32 -9.85 13.67
CA ALA A 277 7.46 -8.49 13.20
C ALA A 277 6.18 -7.72 13.48
N LYS A 278 6.31 -6.44 13.81
CA LYS A 278 5.19 -5.51 13.93
C LYS A 278 5.32 -4.45 12.87
N LEU A 279 4.21 -4.19 12.20
CA LEU A 279 4.00 -3.06 11.29
C LEU A 279 2.97 -2.15 11.94
N ASP A 280 2.85 -0.93 11.46
CA ASP A 280 1.81 0.00 11.84
C ASP A 280 1.24 0.72 10.62
N SER A 281 0.01 0.31 10.26
CA SER A 281 -0.77 0.89 9.17
C SER A 281 -0.01 0.88 7.84
N PRO A 282 0.47 -0.30 7.36
CA PRO A 282 1.24 -0.38 6.13
C PRO A 282 0.42 0.04 4.90
N GLN A 283 1.09 0.70 3.95
CA GLN A 283 0.51 1.21 2.70
C GLN A 283 1.19 0.56 1.49
N GLY A 284 1.97 1.29 0.69
CA GLY A 284 2.62 0.81 -0.53
C GLY A 284 3.37 -0.50 -0.38
N VAL A 285 3.25 -1.37 -1.38
CA VAL A 285 4.00 -2.63 -1.46
C VAL A 285 4.60 -2.78 -2.85
N CYS A 286 5.86 -3.20 -2.93
CA CYS A 286 6.57 -3.37 -4.21
C CYS A 286 7.52 -4.56 -4.16
N TRP A 287 7.46 -5.42 -5.17
CA TRP A 287 8.39 -6.54 -5.32
C TRP A 287 9.77 -6.05 -5.76
N LEU A 288 10.80 -6.31 -4.95
CA LEU A 288 12.19 -5.99 -5.29
C LEU A 288 12.86 -7.13 -6.07
N SER A 289 12.47 -8.36 -5.77
CA SER A 289 12.89 -9.60 -6.44
C SER A 289 11.79 -10.66 -6.30
N SER A 290 12.03 -11.88 -6.78
CA SER A 290 11.12 -13.01 -6.52
C SER A 290 11.01 -13.41 -5.05
N THR A 291 11.91 -12.92 -4.20
CA THR A 291 12.04 -13.32 -2.79
C THR A 291 12.06 -12.16 -1.81
N VAL A 292 12.03 -10.90 -2.29
CA VAL A 292 12.05 -9.71 -1.44
C VAL A 292 10.91 -8.76 -1.81
N LEU A 293 10.11 -8.38 -0.82
CA LEU A 293 9.04 -7.38 -0.91
C LEU A 293 9.39 -6.16 -0.05
N ALA A 294 9.29 -4.96 -0.62
CA ALA A 294 9.33 -3.71 0.13
C ALA A 294 7.91 -3.32 0.58
N VAL A 295 7.78 -2.86 1.82
CA VAL A 295 6.53 -2.42 2.44
C VAL A 295 6.71 -1.02 3.02
N CYS A 296 5.92 -0.04 2.58
CA CYS A 296 5.79 1.24 3.25
C CYS A 296 5.04 1.04 4.56
N ASP A 297 5.75 1.11 5.67
CA ASP A 297 5.24 1.00 7.02
C ASP A 297 4.97 2.42 7.55
N THR A 298 3.86 2.98 7.08
CA THR A 298 3.63 4.43 6.99
C THR A 298 3.62 5.11 8.35
N ASN A 299 2.94 4.54 9.34
CA ASN A 299 2.86 5.15 10.67
C ASN A 299 4.17 4.99 11.47
N ASN A 300 4.99 3.99 11.12
CA ASN A 300 6.34 3.87 11.63
C ASN A 300 7.35 4.74 10.86
N HIS A 301 6.90 5.49 9.85
CA HIS A 301 7.74 6.33 9.00
C HIS A 301 8.97 5.59 8.43
N ALA A 302 8.75 4.36 7.97
CA ALA A 302 9.80 3.49 7.46
C ALA A 302 9.35 2.69 6.24
N VAL A 303 10.31 2.17 5.49
CA VAL A 303 10.10 1.10 4.50
C VAL A 303 10.76 -0.15 5.05
N ARG A 304 10.04 -1.28 5.03
CA ARG A 304 10.47 -2.58 5.54
C ARG A 304 10.80 -3.50 4.37
N ALA A 305 11.81 -4.35 4.53
CA ALA A 305 12.11 -5.43 3.62
C ALA A 305 11.59 -6.74 4.22
N VAL A 306 10.79 -7.48 3.44
CA VAL A 306 10.30 -8.81 3.77
C VAL A 306 11.05 -9.81 2.92
N HIS A 307 11.88 -10.63 3.55
CA HIS A 307 12.66 -11.69 2.92
C HIS A 307 11.91 -13.02 3.01
N LEU A 308 11.50 -13.55 1.87
CA LEU A 308 10.69 -14.77 1.78
C LEU A 308 11.50 -16.06 1.91
N ASP A 309 12.80 -16.01 1.59
CA ASP A 309 13.68 -17.18 1.62
C ASP A 309 13.92 -17.67 3.06
N ASP A 310 14.12 -16.75 4.01
CA ASP A 310 14.35 -17.06 5.43
C ASP A 310 13.19 -16.66 6.35
N GLY A 311 12.15 -16.01 5.80
CA GLY A 311 10.94 -15.61 6.49
C GLY A 311 11.19 -14.51 7.52
N THR A 312 11.95 -13.47 7.16
CA THR A 312 12.30 -12.36 8.04
C THR A 312 11.78 -11.01 7.54
N VAL A 313 11.66 -10.06 8.45
CA VAL A 313 11.32 -8.67 8.21
C VAL A 313 12.36 -7.79 8.89
N GLU A 314 12.90 -6.83 8.16
CA GLU A 314 13.84 -5.84 8.68
C GLU A 314 13.50 -4.43 8.17
N VAL A 315 14.05 -3.42 8.83
CA VAL A 315 14.02 -2.04 8.34
C VAL A 315 14.93 -1.90 7.11
N LEU A 316 14.34 -1.52 5.97
CA LEU A 316 15.09 -1.20 4.76
C LEU A 316 15.59 0.26 4.80
N VAL A 317 14.72 1.20 5.19
CA VAL A 317 15.05 2.63 5.39
C VAL A 317 14.02 3.25 6.33
N GLY A 318 14.38 4.29 7.10
CA GLY A 318 13.50 4.89 8.10
C GLY A 318 13.98 4.65 9.52
N THR A 319 13.84 5.64 10.38
CA THR A 319 14.30 5.57 11.79
C THR A 319 13.21 5.10 12.76
N GLY A 320 11.99 4.86 12.29
CA GLY A 320 10.84 4.62 13.18
C GLY A 320 10.21 5.91 13.71
N GLN A 321 10.65 7.09 13.25
CA GLN A 321 10.24 8.40 13.76
C GLN A 321 10.02 9.36 12.59
N GLN A 322 9.04 10.25 12.71
CA GLN A 322 8.72 11.25 11.70
C GLN A 322 9.93 12.16 11.45
N ALA A 323 10.31 12.32 10.18
CA ALA A 323 11.38 13.23 9.81
C ALA A 323 11.00 14.70 10.06
N SER A 324 11.96 15.48 10.53
CA SER A 324 11.83 16.93 10.68
C SER A 324 11.64 17.62 9.33
N THR A 325 10.89 18.73 9.31
CA THR A 325 10.75 19.58 8.12
C THR A 325 12.11 20.01 7.59
N GLY A 326 12.33 19.83 6.28
CA GLY A 326 13.57 20.24 5.60
C GLY A 326 14.71 19.23 5.60
N ASP A 327 14.55 18.01 6.16
CA ASP A 327 15.52 16.92 5.95
C ASP A 327 15.51 16.51 4.46
N LEU A 328 16.60 16.81 3.75
CA LEU A 328 16.78 16.44 2.33
C LEU A 328 17.39 15.05 2.15
N GLY A 329 17.75 14.40 3.26
CA GLY A 329 18.34 13.08 3.33
C GLY A 329 19.82 13.00 2.97
N GLY A 330 20.23 11.83 2.49
CA GLY A 330 21.61 11.46 2.19
C GLY A 330 22.23 10.54 3.24
N LYS A 331 21.48 10.13 4.26
CA LYS A 331 21.92 9.14 5.24
C LYS A 331 21.69 7.73 4.71
N TRP A 332 22.34 6.77 5.36
CA TRP A 332 22.38 5.37 4.94
C TRP A 332 21.28 4.55 5.64
N LEU A 333 20.46 3.85 4.86
CA LEU A 333 19.42 2.90 5.30
C LEU A 333 18.61 3.41 6.52
N GLY A 334 18.54 2.63 7.60
CA GLY A 334 17.78 2.94 8.81
C GLY A 334 18.23 4.18 9.59
N LEU A 335 19.32 4.85 9.18
CA LEU A 335 19.73 6.14 9.75
C LEU A 335 19.00 7.33 9.11
N GLN A 336 18.35 7.12 7.95
CA GLN A 336 17.57 8.15 7.28
C GLN A 336 16.15 8.17 7.85
N ALA A 337 15.75 9.30 8.43
CA ALA A 337 14.35 9.51 8.81
C ALA A 337 13.52 9.77 7.55
N LEU A 338 12.27 9.27 7.53
CA LEU A 338 11.28 9.54 6.50
C LEU A 338 10.04 10.17 7.16
N SER A 339 9.13 10.72 6.36
CA SER A 339 7.84 11.22 6.84
C SER A 339 6.73 10.58 6.04
N SER A 340 6.10 9.58 6.64
CA SER A 340 4.93 8.85 6.12
C SER A 340 5.10 8.38 4.66
N PRO A 341 6.03 7.43 4.41
CA PRO A 341 6.15 6.82 3.09
C PRO A 341 4.84 6.08 2.76
N TRP A 342 4.23 6.40 1.61
CA TRP A 342 2.87 5.97 1.28
C TRP A 342 2.82 5.00 0.11
N ASP A 343 3.70 5.16 -0.88
CA ASP A 343 3.84 4.22 -1.99
C ASP A 343 5.28 4.04 -2.42
N VAL A 344 5.57 2.91 -3.07
CA VAL A 344 6.91 2.53 -3.51
C VAL A 344 6.90 1.93 -4.91
N ALA A 345 7.94 2.21 -5.69
CA ALA A 345 8.13 1.61 -7.01
C ALA A 345 9.60 1.31 -7.30
N LEU A 346 9.90 0.10 -7.78
CA LEU A 346 11.24 -0.28 -8.19
C LEU A 346 11.55 0.23 -9.61
N TYR A 347 12.56 1.09 -9.72
CA TYR A 347 13.12 1.53 -11.00
C TYR A 347 14.44 0.80 -11.27
N THR A 348 14.62 0.32 -12.51
CA THR A 348 15.89 -0.21 -12.99
C THR A 348 16.41 0.67 -14.10
N THR A 349 17.65 1.14 -13.95
CA THR A 349 18.30 2.06 -14.89
C THR A 349 19.73 1.63 -15.15
N PRO A 350 20.30 1.83 -16.35
CA PRO A 350 21.75 1.93 -16.45
C PRO A 350 22.25 3.11 -15.61
N ASP A 351 23.55 3.15 -15.32
CA ASP A 351 24.17 4.35 -14.74
C ASP A 351 23.83 5.57 -15.63
N MET A 352 23.40 6.69 -15.03
CA MET A 352 23.09 7.94 -15.77
C MET A 352 24.36 8.72 -16.12
N ASP A 353 25.48 8.02 -16.27
CA ASP A 353 26.72 8.61 -16.72
C ASP A 353 26.65 8.89 -18.22
N MET A 354 26.41 10.16 -18.57
CA MET A 354 26.44 10.63 -19.96
C MET A 354 27.87 10.86 -20.50
N SER A 355 28.93 10.48 -19.77
CA SER A 355 30.32 10.61 -20.22
C SER A 355 30.65 9.77 -21.47
N VAL A 356 29.75 8.88 -21.92
CA VAL A 356 29.93 8.08 -23.14
C VAL A 356 28.67 8.05 -24.03
N ARG A 357 28.10 9.22 -24.32
CA ARG A 357 27.49 9.43 -25.64
C ARG A 357 28.23 10.56 -26.35
N PRO A 358 29.21 10.28 -27.22
CA PRO A 358 29.37 11.18 -28.35
C PRO A 358 28.02 11.18 -29.05
N LEU A 359 27.40 12.35 -29.20
CA LEU A 359 26.42 12.54 -30.26
C LEU A 359 27.10 12.07 -31.55
N GLN A 360 26.77 10.88 -32.02
CA GLN A 360 27.14 10.46 -33.37
C GLN A 360 26.27 11.30 -34.30
N LEU A 361 26.76 12.50 -34.61
CA LEU A 361 26.35 13.18 -35.82
C LEU A 361 26.59 12.19 -36.97
N PRO A 362 25.63 12.05 -37.91
CA PRO A 362 25.85 11.22 -39.08
C PRO A 362 27.18 11.65 -39.73
N PRO A 363 28.06 10.70 -40.12
CA PRO A 363 29.32 11.06 -40.72
C PRO A 363 29.04 11.91 -41.98
N PRO A 364 29.79 13.02 -42.19
CA PRO A 364 29.71 13.74 -43.46
C PRO A 364 30.06 12.78 -44.61
N PRO A 365 29.45 12.92 -45.80
CA PRO A 365 29.79 12.07 -46.94
C PRO A 365 31.30 12.19 -47.23
N PRO A 366 31.98 11.07 -47.55
CA PRO A 366 33.42 11.08 -47.74
C PRO A 366 33.82 11.95 -48.93
N PRO A 367 34.88 12.77 -48.82
CA PRO A 367 35.52 13.37 -49.98
C PRO A 367 36.14 12.27 -50.86
N LEU A 368 36.04 12.44 -52.18
CA LEU A 368 36.81 11.64 -53.13
C LEU A 368 38.32 11.87 -52.91
N ASP A 369 39.07 10.77 -53.00
CA ASP A 369 40.53 10.65 -53.01
C ASP A 369 41.30 10.99 -51.73
N THR A 370 41.88 9.95 -51.10
CA THR A 370 43.34 9.80 -50.92
C THR A 370 43.69 8.46 -50.22
N ALA A 371 44.88 7.95 -50.55
CA ALA A 371 45.39 6.60 -50.29
C ALA A 371 45.70 6.25 -48.80
N PRO A 372 45.83 4.95 -48.43
CA PRO A 372 45.88 4.54 -47.03
C PRO A 372 47.30 4.58 -46.42
N VAL A 373 47.39 5.01 -45.16
CA VAL A 373 48.56 4.80 -44.29
C VAL A 373 48.20 3.77 -43.22
N THR A 374 48.96 2.69 -43.17
CA THR A 374 48.84 1.60 -42.18
C THR A 374 49.50 1.99 -40.85
N ALA A 375 48.75 1.93 -39.75
CA ALA A 375 49.30 1.84 -38.40
C ALA A 375 48.56 0.74 -37.64
N SER A 376 49.30 -0.31 -37.29
CA SER A 376 48.87 -1.44 -36.48
C SER A 376 48.84 -1.05 -35.00
N ALA A 377 47.65 -0.97 -34.41
CA ALA A 377 47.47 -0.97 -32.96
C ALA A 377 46.89 -2.33 -32.55
N GLU A 378 47.52 -2.96 -31.58
CA GLU A 378 47.10 -4.24 -30.99
C GLU A 378 45.68 -4.15 -30.42
N PRO A 379 44.84 -5.19 -30.59
CA PRO A 379 43.48 -5.17 -30.05
C PRO A 379 43.52 -5.33 -28.53
N LYS A 380 43.11 -4.26 -27.82
CA LYS A 380 42.69 -4.39 -26.42
C LYS A 380 41.40 -5.21 -26.38
N ASP A 381 41.38 -6.19 -25.49
CA ASP A 381 40.24 -7.06 -25.26
C ASP A 381 39.10 -6.28 -24.57
N ASP A 382 38.29 -5.57 -25.37
CA ASP A 382 37.15 -4.75 -24.96
C ASP A 382 35.95 -5.58 -24.45
N THR A 383 36.05 -6.90 -24.36
CA THR A 383 34.91 -7.77 -23.99
C THR A 383 34.58 -7.70 -22.50
N LYS A 384 35.58 -7.65 -21.62
CA LYS A 384 35.37 -7.55 -20.15
C LYS A 384 34.88 -6.17 -19.69
N ASP A 385 35.28 -5.11 -20.38
CA ASP A 385 34.83 -3.75 -20.08
C ASP A 385 33.44 -3.44 -20.65
N LYS A 386 32.95 -4.22 -21.62
CA LYS A 386 31.55 -4.15 -22.09
C LYS A 386 30.59 -4.85 -21.15
N GLU A 387 30.99 -5.98 -20.54
CA GLU A 387 30.13 -6.73 -19.61
C GLU A 387 29.82 -5.97 -18.30
N LYS A 388 30.72 -5.10 -17.82
CA LYS A 388 30.44 -4.20 -16.68
C LYS A 388 29.56 -2.98 -17.02
N LYS A 389 29.37 -2.65 -18.31
CA LYS A 389 28.73 -1.39 -18.76
C LYS A 389 27.22 -1.46 -18.95
N ASP A 390 26.64 -2.65 -19.03
CA ASP A 390 25.19 -2.88 -19.20
C ASP A 390 24.48 -3.32 -17.91
N GLU A 391 25.17 -3.25 -16.76
CA GLU A 391 24.59 -3.65 -15.49
C GLU A 391 23.53 -2.65 -15.03
N LYS A 392 22.27 -3.10 -14.99
CA LYS A 392 21.15 -2.28 -14.51
C LYS A 392 21.26 -2.09 -13.00
N ARG A 393 21.22 -0.84 -12.56
CA ARG A 393 21.13 -0.41 -11.16
C ARG A 393 19.67 -0.33 -10.72
N ARG A 394 19.42 -0.75 -9.49
CA ARG A 394 18.12 -0.73 -8.83
C ARG A 394 18.00 0.48 -7.92
N VAL A 395 16.91 1.22 -8.08
CA VAL A 395 16.55 2.37 -7.25
C VAL A 395 15.11 2.19 -6.81
N LEU A 396 14.89 2.17 -5.49
CA LEU A 396 13.55 2.16 -4.92
C LEU A 396 13.06 3.60 -4.77
N LEU A 397 12.04 3.95 -5.53
CA LEU A 397 11.38 5.24 -5.45
C LEU A 397 10.29 5.19 -4.38
N ILE A 398 10.18 6.25 -3.60
CA ILE A 398 9.29 6.32 -2.44
C ILE A 398 8.49 7.64 -2.54
N ALA A 399 7.17 7.55 -2.48
CA ALA A 399 6.31 8.71 -2.29
C ALA A 399 6.18 9.00 -0.80
N CYS A 400 6.84 10.05 -0.33
CA CYS A 400 6.76 10.50 1.06
C CYS A 400 5.63 11.53 1.17
N ALA A 401 4.46 11.05 1.60
CA ALA A 401 3.26 11.88 1.73
C ALA A 401 3.46 13.00 2.75
N GLY A 402 4.07 12.67 3.89
CA GLY A 402 4.24 13.56 5.04
C GLY A 402 5.27 14.67 4.85
N SER A 403 6.18 14.55 3.89
CA SER A 403 7.09 15.65 3.50
C SER A 403 6.81 16.21 2.11
N HIS A 404 5.72 15.78 1.47
CA HIS A 404 5.29 16.21 0.14
C HIS A 404 6.38 16.08 -0.94
N GLN A 405 7.03 14.92 -0.98
CA GLN A 405 8.25 14.70 -1.78
C GLN A 405 8.32 13.30 -2.37
N ILE A 406 9.14 13.17 -3.42
CA ILE A 406 9.56 11.88 -3.98
C ILE A 406 11.01 11.63 -3.57
N TRP A 407 11.24 10.49 -2.93
CA TRP A 407 12.51 10.04 -2.41
C TRP A 407 13.03 8.86 -3.20
N ALA A 408 14.34 8.63 -3.14
CA ALA A 408 15.01 7.47 -3.72
C ALA A 408 15.92 6.81 -2.70
N LEU A 409 15.79 5.49 -2.56
CA LEU A 409 16.77 4.62 -1.93
C LEU A 409 17.56 3.91 -3.03
N PHE A 410 18.87 4.13 -3.08
CA PHE A 410 19.77 3.50 -4.05
C PHE A 410 20.14 2.10 -3.56
N LEU A 411 19.58 1.06 -4.18
CA LEU A 411 19.82 -0.34 -3.79
C LEU A 411 21.12 -0.90 -4.39
N ASP A 412 21.68 -0.22 -5.39
CA ASP A 412 23.00 -0.49 -5.95
C ASP A 412 23.75 0.86 -6.08
N ASN A 413 25.09 0.84 -6.11
CA ASN A 413 25.89 2.03 -6.42
C ASN A 413 25.44 2.63 -7.77
N THR A 414 25.01 3.88 -7.78
CA THR A 414 24.34 4.48 -8.93
C THR A 414 24.86 5.89 -9.19
N ILE A 415 25.20 6.19 -10.44
CA ILE A 415 25.34 7.58 -10.89
C ILE A 415 23.96 8.10 -11.28
N TRP A 416 23.49 9.12 -10.56
CA TRP A 416 22.21 9.80 -10.79
C TRP A 416 22.41 11.15 -11.48
N TRP A 417 21.32 11.87 -11.73
CA TRP A 417 21.29 13.14 -12.45
C TRP A 417 22.49 14.05 -12.19
N LYS A 418 22.98 14.68 -13.26
CA LYS A 418 24.14 15.60 -13.21
C LYS A 418 25.40 14.94 -12.63
N TYR A 419 25.60 13.65 -12.92
CA TYR A 419 26.79 12.86 -12.56
C TYR A 419 27.02 12.72 -11.05
N LYS A 420 25.97 12.84 -10.24
CA LYS A 420 26.10 12.67 -8.79
C LYS A 420 26.10 11.19 -8.46
N SER A 421 27.19 10.71 -7.87
CA SER A 421 27.31 9.34 -7.40
C SER A 421 26.60 9.15 -6.06
N TYR A 422 25.84 8.09 -5.94
CA TYR A 422 25.20 7.64 -4.71
C TYR A 422 25.65 6.21 -4.42
N THR A 423 26.16 6.01 -3.21
CA THR A 423 26.53 4.68 -2.73
C THR A 423 25.30 3.88 -2.38
N GLU A 424 25.38 2.56 -2.52
CA GLU A 424 24.36 1.62 -2.08
C GLU A 424 23.91 1.91 -0.63
N GLY A 425 22.60 1.88 -0.44
CA GLY A 425 21.92 2.17 0.82
C GLY A 425 21.70 3.65 1.10
N THR A 426 22.17 4.57 0.25
CA THR A 426 21.86 6.00 0.42
C THR A 426 20.39 6.27 0.13
N CYS A 427 19.70 6.99 1.01
CA CYS A 427 18.34 7.46 0.75
C CYS A 427 18.28 8.99 0.76
N VAL A 428 17.68 9.59 -0.27
CA VAL A 428 17.67 11.05 -0.47
C VAL A 428 16.36 11.52 -1.12
N CYS A 429 15.95 12.74 -0.82
CA CYS A 429 14.92 13.41 -1.61
C CYS A 429 15.45 13.69 -3.02
N ILE A 430 14.71 13.24 -4.05
CA ILE A 430 15.08 13.47 -5.45
C ILE A 430 14.19 14.52 -6.12
N ALA A 431 12.96 14.76 -5.65
CA ALA A 431 12.08 15.80 -6.17
C ALA A 431 11.09 16.30 -5.11
N GLY A 432 10.77 17.58 -5.18
CA GLY A 432 9.87 18.26 -4.24
C GLY A 432 10.61 19.15 -3.25
N SER A 433 10.18 20.39 -3.14
CA SER A 433 10.74 21.40 -2.23
C SER A 433 10.38 21.16 -0.75
N GLY A 434 9.40 20.30 -0.47
CA GLY A 434 8.81 20.11 0.86
C GLY A 434 7.64 21.04 1.16
N VAL A 435 7.41 22.07 0.33
CA VAL A 435 6.19 22.90 0.41
C VAL A 435 5.01 22.12 -0.17
N GLU A 436 3.88 22.15 0.52
CA GLU A 436 2.62 21.61 0.03
C GLU A 436 2.03 22.51 -1.07
N ALA A 437 2.18 22.10 -2.33
CA ALA A 437 1.69 22.85 -3.49
C ALA A 437 1.68 21.98 -4.76
N ALA A 438 0.95 22.39 -5.79
CA ALA A 438 0.89 21.74 -7.10
C ALA A 438 1.89 22.35 -8.12
N ARG A 439 3.14 22.62 -7.71
CA ARG A 439 4.10 23.38 -8.53
C ARG A 439 4.87 22.51 -9.51
N ASN A 440 4.74 22.81 -10.80
CA ASN A 440 5.53 22.22 -11.87
C ASN A 440 6.89 22.90 -12.00
N SER A 441 7.93 22.17 -12.41
CA SER A 441 9.27 22.72 -12.61
C SER A 441 10.14 21.86 -13.52
N ALA A 442 11.02 22.52 -14.28
CA ALA A 442 12.10 21.85 -14.99
C ALA A 442 13.18 21.29 -14.05
N TYR A 443 13.27 21.82 -12.82
CA TYR A 443 14.21 21.37 -11.80
C TYR A 443 13.48 20.66 -10.66
N PRO A 444 13.85 19.42 -10.32
CA PRO A 444 13.05 18.58 -9.42
C PRO A 444 12.93 19.17 -8.01
N ASN A 445 13.98 19.81 -7.48
CA ASN A 445 14.00 20.36 -6.12
C ASN A 445 13.14 21.62 -5.94
N THR A 446 12.75 22.29 -7.04
CA THR A 446 11.85 23.46 -6.99
C THR A 446 10.42 23.13 -7.37
N ALA A 447 10.16 21.89 -7.81
CA ALA A 447 8.81 21.37 -7.90
C ALA A 447 8.19 21.27 -6.50
N ALA A 448 6.87 21.20 -6.44
CA ALA A 448 6.14 20.93 -5.21
C ALA A 448 5.06 19.89 -5.49
N PHE A 449 4.84 19.06 -4.50
CA PHE A 449 3.77 18.07 -4.43
C PHE A 449 2.87 18.43 -3.25
N ALA A 450 1.71 17.78 -3.19
CA ALA A 450 0.76 17.91 -2.12
C ALA A 450 0.28 16.49 -1.77
N GLN A 451 0.95 15.90 -0.78
CA GLN A 451 0.69 14.54 -0.29
C GLN A 451 0.70 13.48 -1.41
N PRO A 452 1.87 13.22 -2.05
CA PRO A 452 1.97 12.17 -3.05
C PRO A 452 1.71 10.79 -2.41
N SER A 453 0.72 10.05 -2.89
CA SER A 453 0.25 8.81 -2.26
C SER A 453 0.25 7.59 -3.17
N GLY A 454 0.50 7.77 -4.47
CA GLY A 454 0.52 6.67 -5.45
C GLY A 454 1.66 6.79 -6.44
N LEU A 455 2.36 5.69 -6.73
CA LEU A 455 3.45 5.65 -7.71
C LEU A 455 3.27 4.52 -8.73
N THR A 456 3.55 4.83 -9.99
CA THR A 456 3.73 3.81 -11.03
C THR A 456 4.70 4.28 -12.10
N LEU A 457 5.32 3.35 -12.81
CA LEU A 457 6.40 3.64 -13.75
C LEU A 457 6.00 3.29 -15.17
N ARG A 458 6.35 4.17 -16.11
CA ARG A 458 6.56 3.79 -17.50
C ARG A 458 8.05 3.61 -17.73
N THR A 459 8.46 2.40 -18.08
CA THR A 459 9.85 2.09 -18.42
C THR A 459 10.03 2.09 -19.95
N GLY A 460 11.25 2.30 -20.46
CA GLY A 460 11.53 2.31 -21.91
C GLY A 460 12.27 3.57 -22.37
N THR A 461 12.00 4.02 -23.59
CA THR A 461 12.73 5.12 -24.25
C THR A 461 12.56 6.50 -23.60
N ASN A 462 11.48 6.71 -22.84
CA ASN A 462 11.22 7.91 -22.04
C ASN A 462 10.70 7.50 -20.66
N PRO A 463 11.60 7.12 -19.73
CA PRO A 463 11.20 6.65 -18.41
C PRO A 463 10.58 7.80 -17.61
N GLU A 464 9.41 7.54 -17.05
CA GLU A 464 8.64 8.52 -16.25
C GLU A 464 8.00 7.83 -15.06
N ILE A 465 7.87 8.58 -13.97
CA ILE A 465 7.06 8.23 -12.81
C ILE A 465 5.73 8.95 -12.96
N PHE A 466 4.61 8.24 -12.83
CA PHE A 466 3.30 8.84 -12.62
C PHE A 466 2.99 8.83 -11.13
N ILE A 467 2.46 9.95 -10.65
CA ILE A 467 2.28 10.23 -9.24
C ILE A 467 0.83 10.64 -9.01
N ALA A 468 0.12 9.94 -8.12
CA ALA A 468 -1.14 10.40 -7.57
C ALA A 468 -0.82 11.44 -6.48
N ASP A 469 -1.08 12.71 -6.77
CA ASP A 469 -0.79 13.85 -5.90
C ASP A 469 -2.09 14.28 -5.24
N SER A 470 -2.35 13.69 -4.07
CA SER A 470 -3.70 13.52 -3.52
C SER A 470 -4.33 14.85 -3.12
N GLU A 471 -3.61 15.68 -2.36
CA GLU A 471 -4.13 16.95 -1.85
C GLU A 471 -4.27 18.02 -2.93
N SER A 472 -3.56 17.90 -4.05
CA SER A 472 -3.76 18.73 -5.24
C SER A 472 -4.83 18.20 -6.19
N SER A 473 -5.37 17.00 -5.92
CA SER A 473 -6.33 16.29 -6.76
C SER A 473 -5.89 16.21 -8.23
N SER A 474 -4.62 15.86 -8.43
CA SER A 474 -4.01 15.80 -9.75
C SER A 474 -3.11 14.58 -9.92
N ILE A 475 -2.89 14.21 -11.18
CA ILE A 475 -1.89 13.21 -11.55
C ILE A 475 -0.69 13.96 -12.12
N ARG A 476 0.47 13.76 -11.50
CA ARG A 476 1.74 14.38 -11.90
C ARG A 476 2.61 13.37 -12.64
N ARG A 477 3.58 13.86 -13.40
CA ARG A 477 4.65 13.05 -13.98
C ARG A 477 6.01 13.64 -13.66
N LEU A 478 6.97 12.77 -13.38
CA LEU A 478 8.38 13.09 -13.18
C LEU A 478 9.21 12.35 -14.24
N ALA A 479 9.86 13.10 -15.12
CA ALA A 479 10.74 12.56 -16.14
C ALA A 479 12.05 12.09 -15.52
N LEU A 480 12.31 10.78 -15.58
CA LEU A 480 13.50 10.18 -14.96
C LEU A 480 14.79 10.52 -15.71
N ALA A 481 14.72 10.99 -16.96
CA ALA A 481 15.91 11.43 -17.69
C ALA A 481 16.39 12.84 -17.29
N THR A 482 15.48 13.73 -16.90
CA THR A 482 15.78 15.18 -16.72
C THR A 482 15.48 15.69 -15.32
N GLY A 483 14.67 14.98 -14.54
CA GLY A 483 14.13 15.47 -13.27
C GLY A 483 12.97 16.46 -13.42
N GLN A 484 12.45 16.68 -14.62
CA GLN A 484 11.33 17.59 -14.83
C GLN A 484 10.04 17.04 -14.22
N VAL A 485 9.35 17.86 -13.43
CA VAL A 485 8.02 17.58 -12.88
C VAL A 485 6.98 18.42 -13.61
N SER A 486 5.91 17.77 -14.07
CA SER A 486 4.77 18.45 -14.70
C SER A 486 3.44 17.78 -14.32
N THR A 487 2.34 18.54 -14.37
CA THR A 487 0.99 17.98 -14.26
C THR A 487 0.64 17.24 -15.53
N LEU A 488 0.11 16.02 -15.40
CA LEU A 488 -0.45 15.24 -16.51
C LEU A 488 -1.93 15.58 -16.71
N CYS A 489 -2.73 15.57 -15.64
CA CYS A 489 -4.14 15.94 -15.66
C CYS A 489 -4.64 16.23 -14.23
N GLY A 490 -5.80 16.87 -14.09
CA GLY A 490 -6.36 17.26 -12.79
C GLY A 490 -5.74 18.52 -12.18
N GLY A 491 -6.31 18.95 -11.06
CA GLY A 491 -5.88 20.13 -10.31
C GLY A 491 -6.16 21.47 -10.99
N ASP A 492 -5.31 22.45 -10.69
CA ASP A 492 -5.37 23.82 -11.21
C ASP A 492 -4.04 24.22 -11.88
N ARG A 493 -4.07 25.31 -12.65
CA ARG A 493 -2.85 25.97 -13.14
C ARG A 493 -2.17 26.79 -12.06
N ASN A 494 -2.93 27.34 -11.11
CA ASN A 494 -2.40 28.00 -9.93
C ASN A 494 -1.82 26.94 -8.98
N PRO A 495 -0.49 26.91 -8.78
CA PRO A 495 0.14 25.88 -7.97
C PRO A 495 -0.22 25.96 -6.48
N LEU A 496 -0.82 27.06 -6.01
CA LEU A 496 -1.28 27.21 -4.63
C LEU A 496 -2.75 26.81 -4.43
N ASN A 497 -3.50 26.58 -5.51
CA ASN A 497 -4.89 26.15 -5.39
C ASN A 497 -4.97 24.64 -5.17
N LEU A 498 -5.09 24.22 -3.92
CA LEU A 498 -5.29 22.82 -3.52
C LEU A 498 -6.77 22.43 -3.38
N PHE A 499 -7.70 23.29 -3.86
CA PHE A 499 -9.15 23.07 -3.78
C PHE A 499 -9.79 22.85 -5.17
N ALA A 500 -8.98 22.64 -6.21
CA ALA A 500 -9.44 22.37 -7.57
C ALA A 500 -9.76 20.89 -7.80
N PHE A 501 -10.65 20.35 -6.97
CA PHE A 501 -11.14 18.97 -7.04
C PHE A 501 -12.53 18.90 -7.69
N GLY A 502 -12.99 17.68 -7.96
CA GLY A 502 -14.32 17.39 -8.49
C GLY A 502 -14.35 16.07 -9.25
N ASP A 503 -15.42 15.84 -10.00
CA ASP A 503 -15.61 14.60 -10.77
C ASP A 503 -15.96 14.94 -12.23
N VAL A 504 -14.93 15.20 -13.04
CA VAL A 504 -15.10 15.61 -14.45
C VAL A 504 -14.17 14.79 -15.33
N ASP A 505 -14.75 14.16 -16.35
CA ASP A 505 -14.00 13.49 -17.42
C ASP A 505 -13.72 14.50 -18.54
N ASP A 506 -12.46 14.90 -18.69
CA ASP A 506 -12.04 15.81 -19.74
C ASP A 506 -10.54 15.62 -20.05
N ILE A 507 -9.89 16.61 -20.65
CA ILE A 507 -8.50 16.59 -21.07
C ILE A 507 -7.64 17.45 -20.16
N GLY A 508 -6.50 16.91 -19.72
CA GLY A 508 -5.48 17.65 -18.98
C GLY A 508 -6.04 18.23 -17.68
N VAL A 509 -5.85 19.53 -17.47
CA VAL A 509 -6.27 20.23 -16.23
C VAL A 509 -7.79 20.39 -16.12
N GLU A 510 -8.55 20.28 -17.21
CA GLU A 510 -10.01 20.42 -17.17
C GLU A 510 -10.67 19.20 -16.50
N ALA A 511 -10.07 18.02 -16.66
CA ALA A 511 -10.47 16.83 -15.90
C ALA A 511 -10.34 17.09 -14.40
N LYS A 512 -11.21 16.47 -13.60
CA LYS A 512 -11.19 16.59 -12.14
C LYS A 512 -11.22 15.22 -11.47
N PHE A 513 -10.41 15.14 -10.42
CA PHE A 513 -10.31 14.04 -9.46
C PHE A 513 -10.66 14.60 -8.07
N GLN A 514 -10.85 13.70 -7.12
CA GLN A 514 -10.97 14.03 -5.71
C GLN A 514 -10.10 13.07 -4.89
N HIS A 515 -9.00 13.61 -4.35
CA HIS A 515 -8.04 12.91 -3.51
C HIS A 515 -7.60 11.51 -4.04
N PRO A 516 -7.05 11.42 -5.28
CA PRO A 516 -6.66 10.15 -5.87
C PRO A 516 -5.44 9.54 -5.17
N LEU A 517 -5.55 8.30 -4.67
CA LEU A 517 -4.49 7.66 -3.86
C LEU A 517 -3.68 6.62 -4.64
N GLY A 518 -4.19 6.11 -5.76
CA GLY A 518 -3.60 4.99 -6.47
C GLY A 518 -3.45 5.24 -7.96
N VAL A 519 -2.34 4.78 -8.53
CA VAL A 519 -2.09 4.78 -9.97
C VAL A 519 -1.48 3.46 -10.43
N ALA A 520 -1.87 2.95 -11.59
CA ALA A 520 -1.26 1.78 -12.21
C ALA A 520 -1.13 1.97 -13.72
N TYR A 521 0.09 1.96 -14.22
CA TYR A 521 0.37 2.05 -15.65
C TYR A 521 0.45 0.66 -16.28
N CYS A 522 -0.16 0.49 -17.45
CA CYS A 522 -0.08 -0.73 -18.24
C CYS A 522 0.52 -0.42 -19.62
N GLU A 523 1.72 -0.96 -19.88
CA GLU A 523 2.44 -0.75 -21.15
C GLU A 523 1.67 -1.32 -22.35
N ASN A 524 1.06 -2.51 -22.23
CA ASN A 524 0.31 -3.14 -23.31
C ASN A 524 -0.89 -2.30 -23.77
N ASN A 525 -1.55 -1.62 -22.84
CA ASN A 525 -2.68 -0.75 -23.15
C ASN A 525 -2.28 0.70 -23.39
N LYS A 526 -1.01 1.06 -23.12
CA LYS A 526 -0.50 2.44 -23.09
C LYS A 526 -1.39 3.38 -22.30
N ALA A 527 -1.95 2.88 -21.19
CA ALA A 527 -2.95 3.56 -20.40
C ALA A 527 -2.54 3.57 -18.92
N LEU A 528 -2.82 4.69 -18.27
CA LEU A 528 -2.70 4.85 -16.83
C LEU A 528 -4.09 4.70 -16.22
N TYR A 529 -4.20 3.93 -15.15
CA TYR A 529 -5.43 3.79 -14.37
C TYR A 529 -5.25 4.49 -13.03
N VAL A 530 -6.30 5.15 -12.55
CA VAL A 530 -6.30 5.98 -11.36
C VAL A 530 -7.43 5.51 -10.45
N ALA A 531 -7.12 5.28 -9.18
CA ALA A 531 -8.13 5.19 -8.14
C ALA A 531 -8.47 6.62 -7.71
N ASP A 532 -9.62 7.10 -8.20
CA ASP A 532 -10.17 8.40 -7.85
C ASP A 532 -11.00 8.26 -6.57
N THR A 533 -10.26 8.18 -5.47
CA THR A 533 -10.68 7.62 -4.17
C THR A 533 -12.00 8.23 -3.68
N TYR A 534 -12.06 9.55 -3.56
CA TYR A 534 -13.21 10.23 -2.95
C TYR A 534 -14.37 10.43 -3.92
N ASN A 535 -14.14 10.26 -5.22
CA ASN A 535 -15.22 10.10 -6.20
C ASN A 535 -15.72 8.64 -6.31
N HIS A 536 -15.12 7.72 -5.56
CA HIS A 536 -15.47 6.29 -5.54
C HIS A 536 -15.39 5.63 -6.93
N LYS A 537 -14.39 6.02 -7.73
CA LYS A 537 -14.29 5.62 -9.14
C LYS A 537 -12.90 5.13 -9.50
N ILE A 538 -12.85 4.33 -10.56
CA ILE A 538 -11.61 4.06 -11.30
C ILE A 538 -11.66 4.86 -12.59
N LYS A 539 -10.62 5.66 -12.85
CA LYS A 539 -10.50 6.44 -14.08
C LYS A 539 -9.34 5.94 -14.94
N LYS A 540 -9.48 6.06 -16.25
CA LYS A 540 -8.43 5.80 -17.23
C LYS A 540 -7.90 7.13 -17.76
N VAL A 541 -6.59 7.25 -17.85
CA VAL A 541 -5.88 8.38 -18.44
C VAL A 541 -5.08 7.88 -19.64
N GLU A 542 -5.37 8.45 -20.80
CA GLU A 542 -4.58 8.29 -22.01
C GLU A 542 -3.44 9.32 -22.00
N ILE A 543 -2.19 8.89 -21.87
CA ILE A 543 -1.06 9.80 -21.56
C ILE A 543 -0.81 10.84 -22.68
N GLY A 544 -0.86 10.41 -23.94
CA GLY A 544 -0.62 11.29 -25.09
C GLY A 544 -1.65 12.42 -25.19
N PRO A 545 -2.95 12.10 -25.38
CA PRO A 545 -4.01 13.11 -25.45
C PRO A 545 -4.39 13.68 -24.08
N GLN A 546 -3.86 13.16 -22.97
CA GLN A 546 -4.22 13.51 -21.58
C GLN A 546 -5.71 13.40 -21.28
N LYS A 547 -6.41 12.54 -22.01
CA LYS A 547 -7.85 12.33 -21.87
C LYS A 547 -8.13 11.44 -20.67
N VAL A 548 -8.98 11.92 -19.77
CA VAL A 548 -9.48 11.20 -18.61
C VAL A 548 -10.87 10.66 -18.91
N THR A 549 -11.15 9.43 -18.50
CA THR A 549 -12.48 8.82 -18.65
C THR A 549 -12.76 7.89 -17.48
N SER A 550 -13.92 8.04 -16.86
CA SER A 550 -14.43 7.18 -15.81
C SER A 550 -14.76 5.80 -16.35
N LEU A 551 -14.28 4.76 -15.66
CA LEU A 551 -14.62 3.39 -15.95
C LEU A 551 -15.81 3.00 -15.06
N ASN A 552 -16.92 2.61 -15.69
CA ASN A 552 -18.16 2.24 -15.01
C ASN A 552 -18.43 0.74 -15.21
N PRO A 553 -17.72 -0.16 -14.50
CA PRO A 553 -17.97 -1.59 -14.60
C PRO A 553 -19.24 -2.01 -13.87
N THR A 554 -19.79 -3.15 -14.26
CA THR A 554 -20.86 -3.83 -13.51
C THR A 554 -20.32 -5.05 -12.77
N MET A 555 -20.96 -5.45 -11.66
CA MET A 555 -20.64 -6.70 -10.97
C MET A 555 -21.05 -7.92 -11.80
N ILE A 556 -20.19 -8.93 -11.90
CA ILE A 556 -20.47 -10.14 -12.70
C ILE A 556 -21.67 -10.94 -12.17
N GLU A 557 -21.87 -10.94 -10.84
CA GLU A 557 -22.88 -11.74 -10.17
C GLU A 557 -24.26 -11.07 -10.21
N THR A 558 -24.33 -9.75 -10.01
CA THR A 558 -25.61 -9.01 -9.87
C THR A 558 -25.95 -8.14 -11.07
N THR A 559 -24.98 -7.84 -11.95
CA THR A 559 -25.09 -6.86 -13.06
C THR A 559 -25.30 -5.40 -12.66
N ASP A 560 -25.37 -5.10 -11.35
CA ASP A 560 -25.42 -3.73 -10.84
C ASP A 560 -24.09 -3.00 -11.09
N PRO A 561 -24.08 -1.65 -11.14
CA PRO A 561 -22.84 -0.88 -11.15
C PRO A 561 -21.92 -1.30 -9.99
N ALA A 562 -20.63 -1.44 -10.27
CA ALA A 562 -19.65 -1.75 -9.25
C ALA A 562 -19.55 -0.58 -8.26
N ASN A 563 -20.05 -0.78 -7.05
CA ASN A 563 -20.04 0.23 -5.99
C ASN A 563 -18.71 0.20 -5.24
N PHE A 564 -17.74 1.04 -5.62
CA PHE A 564 -16.50 1.22 -4.86
C PHE A 564 -16.73 2.15 -3.67
N LYS A 565 -15.92 2.05 -2.62
CA LYS A 565 -15.92 2.96 -1.48
C LYS A 565 -14.48 3.28 -1.07
N GLU A 566 -14.08 4.50 -1.38
CA GLU A 566 -12.71 5.00 -1.20
C GLU A 566 -11.62 4.01 -1.65
N PRO A 567 -11.65 3.51 -2.90
CA PRO A 567 -10.60 2.62 -3.38
C PRO A 567 -9.27 3.37 -3.36
N SER A 568 -8.24 2.87 -2.66
CA SER A 568 -7.00 3.63 -2.46
C SER A 568 -5.78 3.08 -3.20
N GLY A 569 -5.89 1.89 -3.78
CA GLY A 569 -4.78 1.22 -4.44
C GLY A 569 -5.22 0.36 -5.60
N LEU A 570 -4.37 0.26 -6.62
CA LEU A 570 -4.62 -0.65 -7.75
C LEU A 570 -3.31 -1.17 -8.34
N SER A 571 -3.40 -2.34 -8.97
CA SER A 571 -2.31 -2.96 -9.72
C SER A 571 -2.84 -3.53 -11.04
N ALA A 572 -2.19 -3.20 -12.14
CA ALA A 572 -2.58 -3.66 -13.47
C ALA A 572 -1.82 -4.94 -13.85
N SER A 573 -2.52 -5.90 -14.47
CA SER A 573 -1.86 -7.09 -15.00
C SER A 573 -0.99 -6.74 -16.20
N ASN A 574 0.16 -7.43 -16.33
CA ASN A 574 1.08 -7.21 -17.45
C ASN A 574 0.41 -7.44 -18.81
N ASP A 575 -0.57 -8.35 -18.90
CA ASP A 575 -1.31 -8.61 -20.14
C ASP A 575 -2.38 -7.56 -20.47
N GLY A 576 -2.58 -6.56 -19.60
CA GLY A 576 -3.52 -5.45 -19.77
C GLY A 576 -4.99 -5.84 -19.67
N LYS A 577 -5.30 -7.03 -19.16
CA LYS A 577 -6.69 -7.51 -19.08
C LYS A 577 -7.38 -7.20 -17.77
N TYR A 578 -6.63 -7.10 -16.68
CA TYR A 578 -7.20 -7.02 -15.34
C TYR A 578 -6.58 -5.88 -14.53
N LEU A 579 -7.42 -5.25 -13.71
CA LEU A 579 -6.97 -4.43 -12.56
C LEU A 579 -7.37 -5.13 -11.28
N TYR A 580 -6.45 -5.17 -10.31
CA TYR A 580 -6.72 -5.55 -8.94
C TYR A 580 -6.83 -4.26 -8.13
N ILE A 581 -7.91 -4.10 -7.38
CA ILE A 581 -8.27 -2.84 -6.71
C ILE A 581 -8.46 -3.14 -5.22
N ALA A 582 -7.72 -2.41 -4.38
CA ALA A 582 -7.98 -2.32 -2.95
C ALA A 582 -9.19 -1.40 -2.75
N ASP A 583 -10.35 -1.99 -2.43
CA ASP A 583 -11.60 -1.26 -2.21
C ASP A 583 -11.83 -1.06 -0.71
N THR A 584 -11.12 -0.05 -0.19
CA THR A 584 -10.71 0.08 1.21
C THR A 584 -11.89 0.07 2.17
N ASN A 585 -12.89 0.94 1.97
CA ASN A 585 -14.04 1.04 2.88
C ASN A 585 -15.12 -0.03 2.60
N ASN A 586 -14.90 -0.89 1.60
CA ASN A 586 -15.66 -2.13 1.42
C ASN A 586 -14.91 -3.37 1.96
N HIS A 587 -13.74 -3.19 2.60
CA HIS A 587 -12.95 -4.27 3.21
C HIS A 587 -12.63 -5.44 2.27
N CYS A 588 -12.45 -5.18 0.97
CA CYS A 588 -12.25 -6.25 -0.02
C CYS A 588 -11.28 -5.86 -1.15
N ILE A 589 -10.86 -6.87 -1.91
CA ILE A 589 -10.16 -6.69 -3.18
C ILE A 589 -11.13 -6.96 -4.32
N LYS A 590 -11.17 -6.09 -5.33
CA LYS A 590 -11.94 -6.29 -6.56
C LYS A 590 -11.02 -6.55 -7.75
N ILE A 591 -11.42 -7.51 -8.60
CA ILE A 591 -10.80 -7.72 -9.92
C ILE A 591 -11.71 -7.13 -10.98
N PHE A 592 -11.17 -6.20 -11.75
CA PHE A 592 -11.84 -5.59 -12.87
C PHE A 592 -11.30 -6.13 -14.19
N ASN A 593 -12.13 -6.85 -14.95
CA ASN A 593 -11.85 -7.23 -16.33
C ASN A 593 -12.12 -6.04 -17.27
N LEU A 594 -11.05 -5.44 -17.78
CA LEU A 594 -11.10 -4.24 -18.62
C LEU A 594 -11.79 -4.45 -19.96
N ALA A 595 -11.60 -5.63 -20.57
CA ALA A 595 -12.16 -5.92 -21.90
C ALA A 595 -13.67 -6.20 -21.85
N LYS A 596 -14.14 -6.86 -20.80
CA LYS A 596 -15.55 -7.19 -20.59
C LYS A 596 -16.32 -6.08 -19.85
N ASN A 597 -15.63 -5.09 -19.33
CA ASN A 597 -16.16 -4.05 -18.46
C ASN A 597 -16.92 -4.60 -17.21
N VAL A 598 -16.39 -5.65 -16.57
CA VAL A 598 -17.04 -6.29 -15.40
C VAL A 598 -16.08 -6.47 -14.22
N CYS A 599 -16.62 -6.30 -13.01
CA CYS A 599 -15.92 -6.51 -11.75
C CYS A 599 -16.42 -7.78 -11.04
N GLN A 600 -15.54 -8.34 -10.22
CA GLN A 600 -15.89 -9.37 -9.24
C GLN A 600 -15.01 -9.20 -8.00
N GLU A 601 -15.45 -9.73 -6.86
CA GLU A 601 -14.61 -9.78 -5.67
C GLU A 601 -13.52 -10.84 -5.82
N PHE A 602 -12.30 -10.49 -5.41
CA PHE A 602 -11.21 -11.45 -5.20
C PHE A 602 -11.24 -11.90 -3.74
N LYS A 603 -11.86 -13.05 -3.52
CA LYS A 603 -12.09 -13.60 -2.18
C LYS A 603 -10.77 -14.03 -1.55
N VAL A 604 -10.29 -13.23 -0.60
CA VAL A 604 -9.12 -13.56 0.22
C VAL A 604 -9.55 -14.47 1.36
N ARG A 605 -8.84 -15.58 1.56
CA ARG A 605 -9.21 -16.60 2.55
C ARG A 605 -7.99 -17.26 3.19
N LEU A 606 -8.15 -17.70 4.43
CA LEU A 606 -7.14 -18.52 5.12
C LEU A 606 -7.00 -19.90 4.43
N PRO A 607 -5.83 -20.55 4.54
CA PRO A 607 -5.66 -21.94 4.14
C PRO A 607 -6.66 -22.84 4.89
N ASP A 608 -7.18 -23.87 4.22
CA ASP A 608 -7.99 -24.89 4.89
C ASP A 608 -7.10 -25.68 5.88
N PRO A 609 -7.36 -25.62 7.20
CA PRO A 609 -6.55 -26.31 8.20
C PRO A 609 -6.62 -27.84 8.09
N LYS A 610 -7.62 -28.40 7.39
CA LYS A 610 -7.72 -29.84 7.11
C LYS A 610 -6.85 -30.28 5.94
N PHE A 611 -6.21 -29.35 5.24
CA PHE A 611 -5.41 -29.66 4.07
C PHE A 611 -3.91 -29.62 4.37
N THR A 612 -3.28 -30.79 4.33
CA THR A 612 -1.82 -30.94 4.26
C THR A 612 -1.45 -31.39 2.85
N GLU A 613 -0.48 -30.72 2.22
CA GLU A 613 0.01 -31.20 0.92
C GLU A 613 0.63 -32.59 1.05
N PRO A 614 0.51 -33.46 0.03
CA PRO A 614 1.09 -34.81 0.07
C PRO A 614 2.62 -34.75 0.24
N GLU A 615 3.18 -35.65 1.05
CA GLU A 615 4.63 -35.85 1.13
C GLU A 615 5.21 -36.21 -0.25
N ASN A 616 6.36 -35.63 -0.61
CA ASN A 616 7.00 -35.75 -1.93
C ASN A 616 6.15 -35.23 -3.10
N LEU A 617 5.69 -33.98 -3.00
CA LEU A 617 5.00 -33.28 -4.07
C LEU A 617 5.98 -32.81 -5.17
N ILE A 618 5.66 -33.11 -6.42
CA ILE A 618 6.37 -32.66 -7.61
C ILE A 618 5.44 -31.75 -8.41
N LEU A 619 5.92 -30.56 -8.77
CA LEU A 619 5.11 -29.58 -9.48
C LEU A 619 5.31 -29.70 -10.98
N TYR A 620 4.23 -29.99 -11.70
CA TYR A 620 4.23 -29.93 -13.15
C TYR A 620 4.07 -28.48 -13.60
N LYS A 621 5.10 -27.96 -14.27
CA LYS A 621 5.28 -26.53 -14.54
C LYS A 621 4.40 -25.96 -15.67
N ASN A 622 3.74 -26.81 -16.45
CA ASN A 622 2.88 -26.32 -17.54
C ASN A 622 1.42 -26.32 -17.10
N ASP A 623 0.72 -25.24 -17.46
CA ASP A 623 -0.71 -25.10 -17.20
C ASP A 623 -1.53 -26.05 -18.07
N LEU A 624 -2.60 -26.59 -17.48
CA LEU A 624 -3.63 -27.32 -18.19
C LEU A 624 -4.84 -26.41 -18.36
N PHE A 625 -5.57 -26.53 -19.47
CA PHE A 625 -6.74 -25.69 -19.72
C PHE A 625 -7.98 -26.52 -19.98
N VAL A 626 -9.13 -26.03 -19.52
CA VAL A 626 -10.44 -26.62 -19.81
C VAL A 626 -11.45 -25.55 -20.19
N ASN A 627 -12.32 -25.85 -21.16
CA ASN A 627 -13.39 -24.94 -21.55
C ASN A 627 -14.47 -24.85 -20.46
N ARG A 628 -14.83 -23.62 -20.09
CA ARG A 628 -15.80 -23.30 -19.02
C ARG A 628 -17.16 -23.96 -19.18
N LYS A 629 -17.65 -24.17 -20.41
CA LYS A 629 -19.01 -24.67 -20.67
C LYS A 629 -19.12 -26.18 -20.45
N CYS A 630 -18.21 -26.96 -21.04
CA CYS A 630 -18.15 -28.43 -20.95
C CYS A 630 -16.93 -29.02 -21.68
N GLY A 631 -15.71 -28.53 -21.38
CA GLY A 631 -14.49 -28.98 -22.05
C GLY A 631 -14.04 -30.40 -21.65
N ASN A 632 -13.53 -31.15 -22.63
CA ASN A 632 -12.82 -32.41 -22.44
C ASN A 632 -11.32 -32.14 -22.29
N LEU A 633 -10.72 -32.71 -21.25
CA LEU A 633 -9.31 -32.61 -20.93
C LEU A 633 -8.70 -34.02 -21.00
N ILE A 634 -7.75 -34.21 -21.92
CA ILE A 634 -7.01 -35.46 -22.10
C ILE A 634 -5.58 -35.26 -21.59
N ILE A 635 -5.17 -36.08 -20.64
CA ILE A 635 -3.84 -36.00 -20.02
C ILE A 635 -3.12 -37.32 -20.25
N TYR A 636 -2.01 -37.25 -21.00
CA TYR A 636 -1.04 -38.32 -21.10
C TYR A 636 0.07 -38.04 -20.09
N PHE A 637 0.45 -39.02 -19.28
CA PHE A 637 1.54 -38.84 -18.34
C PHE A 637 2.55 -39.99 -18.35
N ASN A 638 3.81 -39.65 -18.16
CA ASN A 638 4.88 -40.62 -18.01
C ASN A 638 5.83 -40.19 -16.89
N VAL A 639 6.36 -41.17 -16.16
CA VAL A 639 7.29 -40.95 -15.05
C VAL A 639 8.57 -41.74 -15.29
N SER A 640 9.71 -41.09 -15.10
CA SER A 640 11.04 -41.71 -15.14
C SER A 640 11.86 -41.33 -13.91
N LEU A 641 12.89 -42.10 -13.58
CA LEU A 641 13.87 -41.71 -12.56
C LEU A 641 14.84 -40.67 -13.11
N ASP A 642 15.41 -39.84 -12.23
CA ASP A 642 16.44 -38.89 -12.62
C ASP A 642 17.77 -39.58 -12.95
N SER A 643 18.49 -39.06 -13.94
CA SER A 643 19.76 -39.61 -14.46
C SER A 643 20.89 -39.63 -13.43
N GLU A 644 20.78 -38.85 -12.36
CA GLU A 644 21.76 -38.78 -11.27
C GLU A 644 21.61 -39.92 -10.24
N THR A 645 20.51 -40.67 -10.29
CA THR A 645 20.28 -41.81 -9.38
C THR A 645 21.00 -43.07 -9.83
N LYS A 646 22.31 -43.10 -9.58
CA LYS A 646 23.14 -44.27 -9.82
C LYS A 646 22.72 -45.39 -8.85
N ASN A 647 22.23 -46.50 -9.41
CA ASN A 647 21.90 -47.78 -8.76
C ASN A 647 20.46 -48.00 -8.25
N VAL A 648 19.50 -47.09 -8.47
CA VAL A 648 18.08 -47.30 -8.12
C VAL A 648 17.24 -47.44 -9.38
N LYS A 649 16.34 -48.43 -9.42
CA LYS A 649 15.42 -48.68 -10.54
C LYS A 649 13.98 -48.88 -10.06
N PHE A 650 13.02 -48.57 -10.93
CA PHE A 650 11.65 -49.03 -10.76
C PHE A 650 11.60 -50.56 -10.78
N THR A 651 10.82 -51.16 -9.87
CA THR A 651 10.50 -52.59 -9.93
C THR A 651 9.81 -52.95 -11.26
N PRO A 652 9.93 -54.19 -11.76
CA PRO A 652 9.23 -54.62 -12.98
C PRO A 652 7.70 -54.45 -12.97
N GLY A 653 7.10 -54.26 -11.79
CA GLY A 653 5.66 -54.00 -11.60
C GLY A 653 5.31 -52.57 -11.17
N ALA A 654 6.25 -51.63 -11.22
CA ALA A 654 5.99 -50.24 -10.89
C ALA A 654 5.33 -49.47 -12.07
N PRO A 655 4.44 -48.51 -11.78
CA PRO A 655 3.93 -48.18 -10.46
C PRO A 655 2.88 -49.20 -10.00
N GLN A 656 2.90 -49.52 -8.71
CA GLN A 656 1.94 -50.43 -8.07
C GLN A 656 0.53 -49.86 -8.16
N ASN A 657 0.39 -48.55 -7.99
CA ASN A 657 -0.79 -47.82 -8.42
C ASN A 657 -0.50 -46.35 -8.70
N TRP A 658 -1.39 -45.73 -9.44
CA TRP A 658 -1.55 -44.30 -9.54
C TRP A 658 -3.03 -43.95 -9.50
N HIS A 659 -3.37 -42.74 -9.08
CA HIS A 659 -4.73 -42.21 -9.14
C HIS A 659 -4.74 -40.70 -9.37
N VAL A 660 -5.88 -40.21 -9.84
CA VAL A 660 -6.13 -38.80 -10.11
C VAL A 660 -7.15 -38.26 -9.12
N CYS A 661 -6.83 -37.12 -8.52
CA CYS A 661 -7.73 -36.31 -7.71
C CYS A 661 -7.75 -34.90 -8.27
N ILE A 662 -8.93 -34.30 -8.38
CA ILE A 662 -9.14 -32.91 -8.74
C ILE A 662 -9.78 -32.25 -7.54
N ARG A 663 -9.19 -31.14 -7.11
CA ARG A 663 -9.70 -30.36 -6.00
C ARG A 663 -10.05 -28.97 -6.46
N ASP A 664 -11.08 -28.41 -5.85
CA ASP A 664 -11.41 -27.01 -6.05
C ASP A 664 -10.61 -26.11 -5.12
N ASP A 665 -10.87 -24.82 -5.28
CA ASP A 665 -10.47 -23.69 -4.47
C ASP A 665 -10.62 -23.86 -2.95
N ASN A 666 -11.64 -24.60 -2.51
CA ASN A 666 -11.87 -24.91 -1.09
C ASN A 666 -11.21 -26.23 -0.69
N ASN A 667 -10.34 -26.77 -1.54
CA ASN A 667 -9.68 -28.05 -1.39
C ASN A 667 -10.66 -29.24 -1.26
N LYS A 668 -11.93 -29.06 -1.65
CA LYS A 668 -12.88 -30.16 -1.73
C LYS A 668 -12.48 -31.05 -2.90
N ASP A 669 -12.45 -32.37 -2.70
CA ASP A 669 -12.37 -33.31 -3.81
C ASP A 669 -13.62 -33.17 -4.66
N VAL A 670 -13.44 -32.69 -5.89
CA VAL A 670 -14.49 -32.49 -6.89
C VAL A 670 -14.29 -33.38 -8.11
N THR A 671 -13.41 -34.37 -7.99
CA THR A 671 -13.04 -35.29 -9.07
C THR A 671 -14.25 -35.95 -9.71
N GLN A 672 -15.26 -36.26 -8.92
CA GLN A 672 -16.50 -36.87 -9.36
C GLN A 672 -17.71 -35.95 -9.25
N ASP A 673 -17.54 -34.74 -8.70
CA ASP A 673 -18.61 -33.75 -8.59
C ASP A 673 -18.68 -32.97 -9.91
N ASP A 674 -17.58 -32.28 -10.23
CA ASP A 674 -17.48 -31.34 -11.35
C ASP A 674 -17.01 -32.03 -12.64
N PHE A 675 -16.29 -33.14 -12.51
CA PHE A 675 -15.70 -33.88 -13.63
C PHE A 675 -16.31 -35.28 -13.79
N GLU A 676 -16.42 -35.72 -15.04
CA GLU A 676 -16.78 -37.07 -15.43
C GLU A 676 -15.58 -37.70 -16.16
N PHE A 677 -15.19 -38.91 -15.78
CA PHE A 677 -14.14 -39.65 -16.51
C PHE A 677 -14.72 -40.32 -17.74
N VAL A 678 -14.12 -40.04 -18.90
CA VAL A 678 -14.59 -40.56 -20.19
C VAL A 678 -13.64 -41.67 -20.66
N GLY A 679 -14.14 -42.90 -20.70
CA GLY A 679 -13.46 -44.04 -21.35
C GLY A 679 -12.18 -44.58 -20.69
N CYS A 680 -11.64 -43.97 -19.64
CA CYS A 680 -10.43 -44.41 -18.92
C CYS A 680 -10.62 -44.34 -17.39
N SER A 681 -9.94 -45.20 -16.62
CA SER A 681 -10.04 -45.19 -15.15
C SER A 681 -9.22 -44.05 -14.54
N HIS A 682 -9.74 -43.41 -13.49
CA HIS A 682 -9.03 -42.40 -12.68
C HIS A 682 -7.96 -42.99 -11.76
N LYS A 683 -7.63 -44.26 -11.95
CA LYS A 683 -6.62 -45.03 -11.25
C LYS A 683 -6.05 -46.09 -12.17
N GLY A 684 -4.79 -46.47 -12.01
CA GLY A 684 -4.17 -47.50 -12.85
C GLY A 684 -2.86 -48.01 -12.27
N THR A 685 -2.22 -48.94 -12.98
CA THR A 685 -1.00 -49.63 -12.53
C THR A 685 0.08 -49.71 -13.61
N LYS A 686 -0.11 -48.96 -14.71
CA LYS A 686 0.80 -48.97 -15.87
C LYS A 686 1.18 -47.55 -16.29
N LEU A 687 2.38 -47.41 -16.84
CA LEU A 687 2.88 -46.21 -17.50
C LEU A 687 3.27 -46.51 -18.97
N PRO A 688 3.20 -45.53 -19.89
CA PRO A 688 2.60 -44.21 -19.69
C PRO A 688 1.09 -44.31 -19.42
N GLY A 689 0.58 -43.43 -18.56
CA GLY A 689 -0.83 -43.34 -18.21
C GLY A 689 -1.59 -42.37 -19.12
N ARG A 690 -2.90 -42.58 -19.23
CA ARG A 690 -3.84 -41.70 -19.94
C ARG A 690 -5.09 -41.52 -19.08
N VAL A 691 -5.48 -40.28 -18.86
CA VAL A 691 -6.73 -39.91 -18.19
C VAL A 691 -7.47 -38.93 -19.07
N GLU A 692 -8.75 -39.20 -19.29
CA GLU A 692 -9.63 -38.33 -20.04
C GLU A 692 -10.81 -37.98 -19.13
N MET A 693 -11.02 -36.69 -18.95
CA MET A 693 -12.02 -36.14 -18.06
C MET A 693 -12.79 -35.03 -18.77
N LYS A 694 -14.07 -34.93 -18.48
CA LYS A 694 -14.96 -33.93 -19.04
C LYS A 694 -15.55 -33.11 -17.91
N LEU A 695 -15.52 -31.79 -18.06
CA LEU A 695 -16.26 -30.91 -17.16
C LEU A 695 -17.76 -31.11 -17.43
N LYS A 696 -18.51 -31.54 -16.41
CA LYS A 696 -19.90 -31.99 -16.56
C LYS A 696 -20.85 -30.88 -17.02
N GLN A 697 -20.62 -29.68 -16.52
CA GLN A 697 -21.48 -28.53 -16.75
C GLN A 697 -20.68 -27.24 -16.63
N ARG A 698 -21.33 -26.12 -16.96
CA ARG A 698 -20.73 -24.81 -16.80
C ARG A 698 -20.29 -24.59 -15.35
N THR A 699 -19.05 -24.17 -15.15
CA THR A 699 -18.50 -23.83 -13.83
C THR A 699 -18.14 -22.35 -13.75
N ASP A 700 -18.41 -21.74 -12.61
CA ASP A 700 -17.97 -20.36 -12.33
C ASP A 700 -16.54 -20.32 -11.76
N LYS A 701 -16.03 -21.48 -11.33
CA LYS A 701 -14.64 -21.64 -10.87
C LYS A 701 -13.64 -21.19 -11.94
N THR A 702 -12.57 -20.53 -11.51
CA THR A 702 -11.51 -20.02 -12.41
C THR A 702 -10.43 -21.05 -12.66
N HIS A 703 -10.26 -22.00 -11.75
CA HIS A 703 -9.28 -23.07 -11.85
C HIS A 703 -9.66 -24.27 -10.96
N TYR A 704 -8.89 -25.35 -11.12
CA TYR A 704 -8.87 -26.53 -10.27
C TYR A 704 -7.43 -26.96 -10.04
N ARG A 705 -7.19 -27.75 -8.99
CA ARG A 705 -5.89 -28.38 -8.72
C ARG A 705 -5.97 -29.87 -9.08
N LEU A 706 -5.12 -30.30 -10.01
CA LEU A 706 -4.95 -31.70 -10.40
C LEU A 706 -3.84 -32.33 -9.57
N TYR A 707 -4.11 -33.48 -8.97
CA TYR A 707 -3.15 -34.33 -8.28
C TYR A 707 -3.08 -35.69 -8.99
N LEU A 708 -1.90 -36.06 -9.47
CA LEU A 708 -1.58 -37.39 -9.95
C LEU A 708 -0.69 -38.07 -8.90
N SER A 709 -1.28 -38.90 -8.06
CA SER A 709 -0.56 -39.56 -6.96
C SER A 709 -0.11 -40.94 -7.38
N PHE A 710 1.14 -41.29 -7.06
CA PHE A 710 1.78 -42.54 -7.42
C PHE A 710 2.24 -43.27 -6.17
N GLN A 711 1.93 -44.56 -6.08
CA GLN A 711 2.61 -45.50 -5.19
C GLN A 711 3.47 -46.42 -6.04
N THR A 712 4.77 -46.40 -5.78
CA THR A 712 5.76 -47.16 -6.52
C THR A 712 6.67 -47.94 -5.58
N ALA A 713 7.35 -48.95 -6.10
CA ALA A 713 8.42 -49.66 -5.41
C ALA A 713 9.69 -49.54 -6.23
N LEU A 714 10.74 -49.11 -5.56
CA LEU A 714 12.08 -48.92 -6.09
C LEU A 714 12.98 -50.00 -5.52
N CYS A 715 13.97 -50.45 -6.29
CA CYS A 715 15.01 -51.33 -5.77
C CYS A 715 16.39 -50.75 -6.07
N ASP A 716 17.28 -50.87 -5.10
CA ASP A 716 18.71 -50.92 -5.36
C ASP A 716 19.16 -52.38 -5.53
N ALA A 717 20.46 -52.61 -5.74
CA ALA A 717 21.01 -53.94 -6.00
C ALA A 717 20.75 -54.97 -4.86
N ALA A 718 20.30 -54.55 -3.67
CA ALA A 718 20.13 -55.43 -2.50
C ALA A 718 18.75 -55.30 -1.81
N VAL A 719 18.06 -54.16 -1.91
CA VAL A 719 16.83 -53.89 -1.14
C VAL A 719 15.79 -53.15 -1.99
N CYS A 720 14.53 -53.55 -1.87
CA CYS A 720 13.39 -52.83 -2.44
C CYS A 720 12.63 -52.06 -1.34
N PHE A 721 12.22 -50.83 -1.65
CA PHE A 721 11.50 -49.96 -0.73
C PHE A 721 10.29 -49.29 -1.41
N SER A 722 9.26 -49.01 -0.64
CA SER A 722 8.09 -48.26 -1.11
C SER A 722 8.43 -46.79 -1.23
N HIS A 723 7.95 -46.15 -2.29
CA HIS A 723 8.08 -44.73 -2.50
C HIS A 723 6.75 -44.18 -3.03
N SER A 724 6.32 -43.06 -2.48
CA SER A 724 5.12 -42.35 -2.96
C SER A 724 5.48 -40.91 -3.25
N PHE A 725 4.94 -40.41 -4.35
CA PHE A 725 5.07 -39.01 -4.75
C PHE A 725 3.79 -38.59 -5.46
N THR A 726 3.52 -37.29 -5.49
CA THR A 726 2.35 -36.74 -6.17
C THR A 726 2.78 -35.67 -7.14
N ILE A 727 2.28 -35.71 -8.37
CA ILE A 727 2.47 -34.64 -9.34
C ILE A 727 1.27 -33.69 -9.23
N ARG A 728 1.50 -32.41 -8.90
CA ARG A 728 0.47 -31.37 -8.87
C ARG A 728 0.53 -30.51 -10.13
N SER A 729 -0.62 -30.19 -10.70
CA SER A 729 -0.78 -29.21 -11.78
C SER A 729 -2.04 -28.37 -11.57
N THR A 730 -2.10 -27.21 -12.22
CA THR A 730 -3.27 -26.33 -12.18
C THR A 730 -4.05 -26.47 -13.49
N ILE A 731 -5.36 -26.70 -13.39
CA ILE A 731 -6.29 -26.68 -14.51
C ILE A 731 -6.97 -25.31 -14.52
N LEU A 732 -6.69 -24.47 -15.50
CA LEU A 732 -7.30 -23.15 -15.66
C LEU A 732 -8.58 -23.23 -16.50
N VAL A 733 -9.67 -22.64 -16.00
CA VAL A 733 -10.99 -22.64 -16.65
C VAL A 733 -11.18 -21.37 -17.48
N ARG A 734 -11.31 -21.51 -18.81
CA ARG A 734 -11.41 -20.38 -19.74
C ARG A 734 -12.49 -20.58 -20.79
N ASP A 735 -13.07 -19.49 -21.28
CA ASP A 735 -14.06 -19.52 -22.37
C ASP A 735 -13.41 -19.75 -23.75
N SER A 736 -12.17 -19.29 -23.91
CA SER A 736 -11.44 -19.22 -25.19
C SER A 736 -10.69 -20.51 -25.57
N VAL A 737 -10.84 -21.57 -24.78
CA VAL A 737 -10.13 -22.84 -24.95
C VAL A 737 -10.98 -23.78 -25.80
N LYS A 738 -10.35 -24.67 -26.58
CA LYS A 738 -11.11 -25.61 -27.41
C LYS A 738 -11.94 -26.55 -26.53
N MET A 739 -12.99 -27.13 -27.12
CA MET A 739 -13.84 -28.10 -26.43
C MET A 739 -13.09 -29.39 -26.07
N VAL A 740 -11.97 -29.69 -26.73
CA VAL A 740 -11.11 -30.83 -26.41
C VAL A 740 -9.66 -30.35 -26.41
N GLU A 741 -8.96 -30.53 -25.29
CA GLU A 741 -7.53 -30.23 -25.15
C GLU A 741 -6.76 -31.47 -24.73
N SER A 742 -5.50 -31.56 -25.15
CA SER A 742 -4.63 -32.70 -24.88
C SER A 742 -3.25 -32.25 -24.40
N TYR A 743 -2.82 -32.78 -23.25
CA TYR A 743 -1.56 -32.41 -22.62
C TYR A 743 -0.70 -33.65 -22.33
N LYS A 744 0.63 -33.44 -22.34
CA LYS A 744 1.61 -34.48 -22.01
C LYS A 744 2.45 -34.07 -20.80
N ILE A 745 2.25 -34.77 -19.69
CA ILE A 745 2.98 -34.63 -18.45
C ILE A 745 4.15 -35.62 -18.45
N THR A 746 5.38 -35.13 -18.44
CA THR A 746 6.55 -36.00 -18.26
C THR A 746 7.31 -35.53 -17.04
N CYS A 747 7.55 -36.44 -16.09
CA CYS A 747 8.13 -36.11 -14.80
C CYS A 747 9.34 -37.00 -14.51
N LYS A 748 10.44 -36.38 -14.07
CA LYS A 748 11.58 -37.09 -13.49
C LYS A 748 11.45 -37.09 -11.97
N VAL A 749 11.63 -38.24 -11.34
CA VAL A 749 11.50 -38.41 -9.89
C VAL A 749 12.88 -38.71 -9.31
N ASN A 750 13.27 -37.95 -8.29
CA ASN A 750 14.43 -38.25 -7.48
C ASN A 750 13.98 -39.03 -6.23
N PRO A 751 14.39 -40.29 -6.06
CA PRO A 751 14.04 -41.13 -4.93
C PRO A 751 14.76 -40.75 -3.62
N VAL A 752 15.76 -39.86 -3.65
CA VAL A 752 16.49 -39.43 -2.45
C VAL A 752 15.91 -38.12 -1.92
N ASN A 753 14.92 -38.22 -1.04
CA ASN A 753 14.58 -37.16 -0.09
C ASN A 753 15.10 -37.57 1.30
N ARG A 754 16.43 -37.63 1.45
CA ARG A 754 17.05 -37.47 2.76
C ARG A 754 17.36 -35.98 2.89
N SER A 755 16.51 -35.28 3.63
CA SER A 755 16.97 -34.09 4.34
C SER A 755 18.22 -34.48 5.15
N ASP A 756 19.29 -33.69 5.05
CA ASP A 756 20.42 -33.69 5.97
C ASP A 756 19.93 -33.39 7.41
N LYS A 757 19.33 -34.38 8.05
CA LYS A 757 19.27 -34.48 9.51
C LYS A 757 20.35 -35.49 9.89
N THR A 758 21.59 -35.00 9.97
CA THR A 758 22.65 -35.67 10.70
C THR A 758 22.28 -35.71 12.17
N ASP A 759 21.64 -36.81 12.56
CA ASP A 759 21.52 -37.26 13.94
C ASP A 759 22.92 -37.75 14.39
N HIS A 760 23.81 -36.81 14.71
CA HIS A 760 25.00 -37.11 15.52
C HIS A 760 24.63 -36.94 16.99
N ASN A 761 23.97 -37.96 17.53
CA ASN A 761 24.10 -38.35 18.94
C ASN A 761 23.59 -39.79 19.13
N LYS A 762 24.48 -40.75 18.83
CA LYS A 762 24.52 -42.05 19.49
C LYS A 762 25.99 -42.38 19.76
N THR A 763 26.22 -42.72 21.03
CA THR A 763 27.46 -43.04 21.76
C THR A 763 28.40 -41.89 22.05
#